data_AF-A0A414SJI1-F1
#
_entry.id   AF-A0A414SJI1-F1
#
_cell.length_a   1.000
_cell.length_b   1.000
_cell.length_c   1.000
_cell.angle_alpha   90.00
_cell.angle_beta   90.00
_cell.angle_gamma   90.00
#
_symmetry.space_group_name_H-M   'P 1'
#
loop_
_entity.id
_entity.type
_entity.pdbx_description
1 polymer ?
#
loop_
_entity_poly.entity_id
_entity_poly.type
_entity_poly.pdbx_seq_one_letter_code
_entity_poly.pdbx_strand_id
1 'polypeptide(L)'
;MRENGMDYLTLAFDRPAEAWNEALPLGNGSMGAMSYGRLREEKIELNLDTLWSGTGRSKENKNTDVDWDFLRQKIFDGEYEEAEAYCKENILGDWTESYLPAGNLHIDANIPELKEHGSYQRQLSIKDALEQVVYRQDGQGYLREFFVSMSEPVMALHYRADAGSSLELRISLDSQIRHVCSGYGTSELVLEGQAPVYAAPLYYSCEQPIVYEEGKGTRFAIGISVQAPKGCIRQKDNTLLVTADGDVYIYLSGITDFQAQDSYLSRKKQMLEQICDLSYPQLKEAHKKAYAAYFDRMDLTLDPGIQNDLITKMFHYARYLMISSSKPGTQCANLQGIWNHNLRAPWSSNYTVNINTEMNYWMAEKANLSDCHESLFDLIERTASHGKKTAKEVYHLNGWVSHHNVDIWGHSSPVGYFGQDENPCTYSMWPMSSGWLCSHLWEHYRYTLDREFLREKAFPLIRGAVEFYLGYLVPYDGYLVTAPSTSPENTFTASDHSVHSVTFGSTMDCSILKELFGNYLKACEILDITDLMDEVKAALKKLLPFKIGKEGQLQEWYLDYPEVDMHHRHVSQLYGLYPGNLIHREDKELLAACRVALDRRGDEGTGWCMAWKACLWARLGDGERALKLLKNQLHVTKEENCSLVGGGTYPNMLCAHPPFQIDGNFGFAAAVLEMLVQYQDDRIFFLPVLPEEWKDGKISGLRAPGGITIDFVWKDRCITECSLQSQTDMVRILLYNGIEKKVMLKANTICHIV
;
A
#
# COMPACT_ATOMS: atom_id res chain seq x y z
N MET A 1 -0.84 32.30 5.40
CA MET A 1 -1.84 32.41 4.31
C MET A 1 -1.12 32.94 3.09
N ARG A 2 -0.99 32.14 2.02
CA ARG A 2 -0.42 32.55 0.72
C ARG A 2 -1.56 33.09 -0.17
N GLU A 3 -1.21 33.85 -1.21
CA GLU A 3 -2.02 34.88 -1.91
C GLU A 3 -3.46 34.52 -2.36
N ASN A 4 -3.88 33.26 -2.36
CA ASN A 4 -5.24 32.85 -2.77
C ASN A 4 -6.15 32.32 -1.65
N GLY A 5 -5.69 32.29 -0.38
CA GLY A 5 -6.54 31.87 0.75
C GLY A 5 -7.02 30.40 0.75
N MET A 6 -6.71 29.61 -0.30
CA MET A 6 -7.00 28.18 -0.35
C MET A 6 -6.02 27.41 0.53
N ASP A 7 -6.56 26.53 1.37
CA ASP A 7 -5.80 25.59 2.19
C ASP A 7 -5.09 24.57 1.28
N TYR A 8 -3.77 24.46 1.38
CA TYR A 8 -2.98 23.49 0.60
C TYR A 8 -3.30 22.04 0.97
N LEU A 9 -3.98 21.80 2.09
CA LEU A 9 -4.51 20.50 2.50
C LEU A 9 -5.92 20.25 1.98
N THR A 10 -6.35 20.97 0.94
CA THR A 10 -7.66 20.75 0.30
C THR A 10 -7.50 20.36 -1.18
N LEU A 11 -8.21 19.31 -1.59
CA LEU A 11 -8.49 19.03 -3.00
C LEU A 11 -9.80 19.73 -3.34
N ALA A 12 -9.79 20.67 -4.29
CA ALA A 12 -10.97 21.47 -4.62
C ALA A 12 -11.26 21.43 -6.12
N PHE A 13 -12.55 21.31 -6.47
CA PHE A 13 -13.04 21.20 -7.84
C PHE A 13 -14.31 22.03 -8.01
N ASP A 14 -14.48 22.60 -9.20
CA ASP A 14 -15.60 23.45 -9.61
C ASP A 14 -16.69 22.69 -10.38
N ARG A 15 -16.57 21.36 -10.45
CA ARG A 15 -17.56 20.46 -11.06
C ARG A 15 -17.59 19.09 -10.38
N PRO A 16 -18.73 18.36 -10.47
CA PRO A 16 -18.80 16.97 -10.03
C PRO A 16 -17.84 16.09 -10.83
N ALA A 17 -17.49 14.93 -10.26
CA ALA A 17 -16.73 13.91 -10.97
C ALA A 17 -17.57 13.29 -12.10
N GLU A 18 -16.96 13.11 -13.26
CA GLU A 18 -17.56 12.40 -14.40
C GLU A 18 -17.10 10.94 -14.45
N ALA A 19 -15.90 10.65 -13.92
CA ALA A 19 -15.28 9.33 -13.87
C ALA A 19 -14.79 8.96 -12.46
N TRP A 20 -14.49 7.67 -12.26
CA TRP A 20 -14.02 7.13 -10.99
C TRP A 20 -12.73 7.81 -10.50
N ASN A 21 -11.79 8.03 -11.43
CA ASN A 21 -10.51 8.71 -11.17
C ASN A 21 -10.65 10.23 -10.91
N GLU A 22 -11.87 10.77 -10.96
CA GLU A 22 -12.18 12.13 -10.53
C GLU A 22 -12.93 12.17 -9.19
N ALA A 23 -13.49 11.04 -8.75
CA ALA A 23 -14.19 10.90 -7.48
C ALA A 23 -13.20 10.95 -6.30
N LEU A 24 -13.68 11.42 -5.15
CA LEU A 24 -12.86 11.59 -3.94
C LEU A 24 -12.89 10.30 -3.11
N PRO A 25 -11.73 9.70 -2.78
CA PRO A 25 -11.67 8.58 -1.86
C PRO A 25 -11.92 9.09 -0.44
N LEU A 26 -12.68 8.33 0.34
CA LEU A 26 -12.80 8.45 1.80
C LEU A 26 -12.75 7.06 2.43
N GLY A 27 -12.23 6.94 3.65
CA GLY A 27 -12.18 5.66 4.33
C GLY A 27 -11.72 5.74 5.78
N ASN A 28 -11.90 4.66 6.52
CA ASN A 28 -11.48 4.50 7.93
C ASN A 28 -10.66 3.21 8.18
N GLY A 29 -10.05 2.67 7.14
CA GLY A 29 -9.37 1.38 7.10
C GLY A 29 -10.31 0.24 6.75
N SER A 30 -11.46 0.11 7.44
CA SER A 30 -12.39 -1.01 7.21
C SER A 30 -13.40 -0.76 6.09
N MET A 31 -13.85 0.49 5.95
CA MET A 31 -14.87 0.88 4.98
C MET A 31 -14.30 1.98 4.10
N GLY A 32 -14.51 1.83 2.79
CA GLY A 32 -14.07 2.77 1.76
C GLY A 32 -15.25 3.31 0.98
N ALA A 33 -15.12 4.54 0.51
CA ALA A 33 -16.09 5.20 -0.35
C ALA A 33 -15.40 6.02 -1.44
N MET A 34 -15.95 6.01 -2.65
CA MET A 34 -15.58 6.94 -3.73
C MET A 34 -16.78 7.84 -4.02
N SER A 35 -16.69 9.13 -3.68
CA SER A 35 -17.79 10.09 -3.88
C SER A 35 -17.60 10.96 -5.11
N TYR A 36 -18.66 11.03 -5.92
CA TYR A 36 -18.66 11.79 -7.17
C TYR A 36 -19.00 13.28 -6.97
N GLY A 37 -19.48 13.66 -5.79
CA GLY A 37 -19.73 15.06 -5.46
C GLY A 37 -21.00 15.63 -6.10
N ARG A 38 -21.90 14.81 -6.66
CA ARG A 38 -23.14 15.28 -7.26
C ARG A 38 -24.21 15.46 -6.18
N LEU A 39 -25.23 16.27 -6.48
CA LEU A 39 -26.44 16.35 -5.67
C LEU A 39 -27.63 15.69 -6.39
N ARG A 40 -27.70 15.83 -7.71
CA ARG A 40 -28.59 15.06 -8.58
C ARG A 40 -27.85 13.80 -9.01
N GLU A 41 -28.51 12.65 -8.98
CA GLU A 41 -27.91 11.37 -9.39
C GLU A 41 -26.54 11.11 -8.74
N GLU A 42 -26.41 11.39 -7.44
CA GLU A 42 -25.19 11.06 -6.72
C GLU A 42 -24.96 9.56 -6.68
N LYS A 43 -23.70 9.20 -6.91
CA LYS A 43 -23.18 7.86 -6.74
C LYS A 43 -22.05 7.92 -5.72
N ILE A 44 -22.15 7.08 -4.70
CA ILE A 44 -21.03 6.78 -3.81
C ILE A 44 -20.78 5.29 -3.90
N GLU A 45 -19.61 4.93 -4.42
CA GLU A 45 -19.21 3.52 -4.51
C GLU A 45 -18.64 3.07 -3.18
N LEU A 46 -19.00 1.87 -2.74
CA LEU A 46 -18.76 1.38 -1.40
C LEU A 46 -17.84 0.17 -1.42
N ASN A 47 -16.93 0.13 -0.45
CA ASN A 47 -15.98 -0.93 -0.26
C ASN A 47 -15.93 -1.37 1.21
N LEU A 48 -15.70 -2.66 1.44
CA LEU A 48 -15.38 -3.25 2.73
C LEU A 48 -14.05 -3.97 2.56
N ASP A 49 -13.05 -3.66 3.39
CA ASP A 49 -11.67 -4.18 3.30
C ASP A 49 -11.60 -5.72 3.31
N THR A 50 -12.57 -6.36 3.95
CA THR A 50 -12.69 -7.82 4.10
C THR A 50 -13.57 -8.50 3.05
N LEU A 51 -14.09 -7.76 2.05
CA LEU A 51 -14.91 -8.34 0.99
C LEU A 51 -14.07 -8.76 -0.21
N TRP A 52 -13.81 -10.07 -0.28
CA TRP A 52 -13.03 -10.71 -1.33
C TRP A 52 -13.77 -11.93 -1.89
N SER A 53 -13.40 -12.34 -3.10
CA SER A 53 -13.82 -13.64 -3.62
C SER A 53 -13.11 -14.79 -2.88
N GLY A 54 -13.61 -16.00 -3.09
CA GLY A 54 -13.00 -17.21 -2.55
C GLY A 54 -13.56 -17.67 -1.22
N THR A 55 -12.94 -18.74 -0.73
CA THR A 55 -13.34 -19.41 0.53
C THR A 55 -12.14 -19.83 1.38
N GLY A 56 -10.94 -19.34 1.05
CA GLY A 56 -9.69 -19.84 1.65
C GLY A 56 -9.34 -21.29 1.28
N ARG A 57 -9.88 -21.80 0.15
CA ARG A 57 -9.52 -23.13 -0.34
C ARG A 57 -8.08 -23.18 -0.85
N SER A 58 -7.49 -24.36 -0.77
CA SER A 58 -6.18 -24.68 -1.36
C SER A 58 -6.16 -24.36 -2.86
N LYS A 59 -5.08 -23.70 -3.30
CA LYS A 59 -4.83 -23.25 -4.69
C LYS A 59 -3.46 -23.68 -5.20
N GLU A 60 -2.76 -24.53 -4.45
CA GLU A 60 -1.48 -25.09 -4.82
C GLU A 60 -1.61 -25.98 -6.08
N ASN A 61 -0.49 -26.20 -6.78
CA ASN A 61 -0.42 -27.22 -7.82
C ASN A 61 -0.79 -28.58 -7.22
N LYS A 62 -1.48 -29.42 -8.00
CA LYS A 62 -1.83 -30.77 -7.57
C LYS A 62 -0.63 -31.72 -7.52
N ASN A 63 0.46 -31.39 -8.21
CA ASN A 63 1.71 -32.12 -8.11
C ASN A 63 2.40 -31.80 -6.78
N THR A 64 2.54 -32.81 -5.93
CA THR A 64 3.25 -32.70 -4.64
C THR A 64 4.64 -33.33 -4.68
N ASP A 65 5.05 -33.91 -5.81
CA ASP A 65 6.30 -34.65 -5.94
C ASP A 65 7.24 -33.89 -6.91
N VAL A 66 7.62 -32.68 -6.52
CA VAL A 66 8.49 -31.80 -7.33
C VAL A 66 9.93 -32.31 -7.29
N ASP A 67 10.51 -32.57 -8.46
CA ASP A 67 11.91 -32.96 -8.64
C ASP A 67 12.82 -31.72 -8.71
N TRP A 68 13.18 -31.22 -7.52
CA TRP A 68 14.05 -30.06 -7.38
C TRP A 68 15.46 -30.30 -7.90
N ASP A 69 15.97 -31.54 -7.85
CA ASP A 69 17.31 -31.86 -8.32
C ASP A 69 17.37 -31.79 -9.85
N PHE A 70 16.35 -32.34 -10.54
CA PHE A 70 16.18 -32.18 -11.98
C PHE A 70 16.11 -30.69 -12.38
N LEU A 71 15.22 -29.93 -11.74
CA LEU A 71 15.06 -28.51 -12.07
C LEU A 71 16.36 -27.71 -11.88
N ARG A 72 17.04 -27.91 -10.75
CA ARG A 72 18.32 -27.24 -10.48
C ARG A 72 19.40 -27.64 -11.47
N GLN A 73 19.47 -28.92 -11.83
CA GLN A 73 20.42 -29.40 -12.83
C GLN A 73 20.21 -28.70 -14.18
N LYS A 74 18.95 -28.59 -14.64
CA LYS A 74 18.63 -27.86 -15.88
C LYS A 74 19.05 -26.40 -15.83
N ILE A 75 18.78 -25.72 -14.72
CA ILE A 75 19.20 -24.33 -14.49
C ILE A 75 20.73 -24.19 -14.53
N PHE A 76 21.47 -25.09 -13.90
CA PHE A 76 22.94 -25.04 -13.86
C PHE A 76 23.59 -25.42 -15.20
N ASP A 77 22.94 -26.27 -15.99
CA ASP A 77 23.40 -26.65 -17.34
C ASP A 77 23.06 -25.59 -18.40
N GLY A 78 22.29 -24.55 -18.03
CA GLY A 78 21.84 -23.50 -18.94
C GLY A 78 20.66 -23.92 -19.83
N GLU A 79 19.98 -25.01 -19.49
CA GLU A 79 18.77 -25.52 -20.15
C GLU A 79 17.53 -24.81 -19.58
N TYR A 80 17.44 -23.49 -19.80
CA TYR A 80 16.44 -22.62 -19.17
C TYR A 80 15.02 -22.88 -19.67
N GLU A 81 14.83 -23.18 -20.96
CA GLU A 81 13.51 -23.49 -21.54
C GLU A 81 12.89 -24.71 -20.84
N GLU A 82 13.66 -25.80 -20.71
CA GLU A 82 13.22 -27.01 -20.01
C GLU A 82 12.94 -26.74 -18.52
N ALA A 83 13.74 -25.89 -17.86
CA ALA A 83 13.52 -25.50 -16.48
C ALA A 83 12.22 -24.70 -16.30
N GLU A 84 11.95 -23.74 -17.18
CA GLU A 84 10.74 -22.90 -17.14
C GLU A 84 9.49 -23.71 -17.48
N ALA A 85 9.55 -24.60 -18.47
CA ALA A 85 8.49 -25.54 -18.78
C ALA A 85 8.18 -26.45 -17.59
N TYR A 86 9.22 -26.97 -16.93
CA TYR A 86 9.06 -27.79 -15.74
C TYR A 86 8.37 -27.03 -14.60
N CYS A 87 8.77 -25.77 -14.33
CA CYS A 87 8.14 -24.92 -13.32
C CYS A 87 6.66 -24.70 -13.62
N LYS A 88 6.33 -24.36 -14.87
CA LYS A 88 4.95 -24.09 -15.31
C LYS A 88 4.02 -25.29 -15.09
N GLU A 89 4.48 -26.48 -15.43
CA GLU A 89 3.69 -27.70 -15.32
C GLU A 89 3.60 -28.21 -13.87
N ASN A 90 4.70 -28.16 -13.11
CA ASN A 90 4.83 -28.92 -11.87
C ASN A 90 4.77 -28.09 -10.58
N ILE A 91 4.95 -26.76 -10.66
CA ILE A 91 5.12 -25.91 -9.47
C ILE A 91 4.05 -24.82 -9.38
N LEU A 92 3.79 -24.12 -10.49
CA LEU A 92 2.85 -23.00 -10.48
C LEU A 92 1.43 -23.47 -10.12
N GLY A 93 0.73 -22.69 -9.31
CA GLY A 93 -0.64 -22.93 -8.84
C GLY A 93 -1.66 -21.94 -9.43
N ASP A 94 -2.88 -22.00 -8.91
CA ASP A 94 -3.96 -21.09 -9.33
C ASP A 94 -3.71 -19.66 -8.84
N TRP A 95 -4.36 -18.70 -9.47
CA TRP A 95 -4.26 -17.28 -9.15
C TRP A 95 -4.82 -16.96 -7.77
N THR A 96 -4.36 -15.86 -7.15
CA THR A 96 -4.97 -15.34 -5.91
C THR A 96 -6.44 -14.97 -6.11
N GLU A 97 -7.18 -14.83 -5.02
CA GLU A 97 -8.53 -14.24 -5.04
C GLU A 97 -8.50 -12.73 -5.31
N SER A 98 -9.67 -12.18 -5.68
CA SER A 98 -9.84 -10.76 -6.01
C SER A 98 -10.56 -10.00 -4.90
N TYR A 99 -10.09 -8.77 -4.66
CA TYR A 99 -10.82 -7.78 -3.87
C TYR A 99 -12.06 -7.33 -4.64
N LEU A 100 -13.18 -7.09 -3.96
CA LEU A 100 -14.48 -6.84 -4.60
C LEU A 100 -15.12 -5.51 -4.15
N PRO A 101 -15.84 -4.81 -5.05
CA PRO A 101 -16.73 -3.72 -4.67
C PRO A 101 -17.88 -4.24 -3.82
N ALA A 102 -18.24 -3.52 -2.75
CA ALA A 102 -19.34 -3.90 -1.87
C ALA A 102 -20.70 -3.49 -2.45
N GLY A 103 -20.77 -2.32 -3.08
CA GLY A 103 -21.98 -1.84 -3.73
C GLY A 103 -21.94 -0.36 -4.04
N ASN A 104 -23.11 0.22 -4.32
CA ASN A 104 -23.28 1.64 -4.59
C ASN A 104 -24.42 2.21 -3.73
N LEU A 105 -24.20 3.39 -3.18
CA LEU A 105 -25.24 4.27 -2.67
C LEU A 105 -25.63 5.27 -3.75
N HIS A 106 -26.91 5.27 -4.09
CA HIS A 106 -27.51 6.23 -4.99
C HIS A 106 -28.37 7.22 -4.21
N ILE A 107 -28.13 8.52 -4.42
CA ILE A 107 -28.93 9.60 -3.85
C ILE A 107 -29.29 10.55 -4.99
N ASP A 108 -30.57 10.64 -5.31
CA ASP A 108 -31.06 11.59 -6.29
C ASP A 108 -31.84 12.70 -5.57
N ALA A 109 -31.27 13.90 -5.51
CA ALA A 109 -31.94 15.07 -4.98
C ALA A 109 -32.71 15.80 -6.10
N ASN A 110 -34.00 16.03 -5.88
CA ASN A 110 -34.81 16.86 -6.77
C ASN A 110 -34.53 18.35 -6.49
N ILE A 111 -33.39 18.82 -6.99
CA ILE A 111 -32.95 20.22 -6.91
C ILE A 111 -32.85 20.83 -8.31
N PRO A 112 -32.84 22.17 -8.43
CA PRO A 112 -32.67 22.83 -9.73
C PRO A 112 -31.44 22.36 -10.51
N GLU A 113 -31.52 22.42 -11.84
CA GLU A 113 -30.36 22.21 -12.71
C GLU A 113 -29.41 23.39 -12.66
N LEU A 114 -28.10 23.11 -12.70
CA LEU A 114 -27.10 24.16 -12.74
C LEU A 114 -27.20 24.89 -14.10
N LYS A 115 -27.44 26.20 -14.06
CA LYS A 115 -27.58 27.08 -15.24
C LYS A 115 -26.62 28.26 -15.16
N GLU A 116 -26.69 29.15 -16.15
CA GLU A 116 -26.00 30.44 -16.13
C GLU A 116 -26.40 31.20 -14.84
N HIS A 117 -25.41 31.66 -14.05
CA HIS A 117 -25.52 32.24 -12.70
C HIS A 117 -25.64 31.28 -11.49
N GLY A 118 -25.46 29.96 -11.68
CA GLY A 118 -25.24 29.01 -10.58
C GLY A 118 -23.78 28.93 -10.12
N SER A 119 -23.54 28.31 -8.96
CA SER A 119 -22.17 27.99 -8.49
C SER A 119 -22.12 26.59 -7.89
N TYR A 120 -21.03 25.86 -8.17
CA TYR A 120 -20.74 24.56 -7.60
C TYR A 120 -19.30 24.52 -7.10
N GLN A 121 -19.09 23.85 -5.97
CA GLN A 121 -17.77 23.47 -5.48
C GLN A 121 -17.86 22.14 -4.75
N ARG A 122 -16.93 21.22 -5.02
CA ARG A 122 -16.64 20.08 -4.13
C ARG A 122 -15.23 20.16 -3.62
N GLN A 123 -15.01 19.72 -2.40
CA GLN A 123 -13.71 19.69 -1.79
C GLN A 123 -13.52 18.52 -0.84
N LEU A 124 -12.31 17.97 -0.76
CA LEU A 124 -11.86 17.07 0.30
C LEU A 124 -10.83 17.82 1.15
N SER A 125 -11.14 18.01 2.43
CA SER A 125 -10.15 18.42 3.43
C SER A 125 -9.33 17.21 3.84
N ILE A 126 -8.06 17.18 3.43
CA ILE A 126 -7.07 16.17 3.83
C ILE A 126 -6.82 16.26 5.35
N LYS A 127 -6.89 17.47 5.91
CA LYS A 127 -6.69 17.72 7.34
C LYS A 127 -7.83 17.20 8.23
N ASP A 128 -9.05 17.25 7.73
CA ASP A 128 -10.23 16.83 8.51
C ASP A 128 -10.82 15.50 8.03
N ALA A 129 -10.27 14.88 6.97
CA ALA A 129 -10.83 13.70 6.30
C ALA A 129 -12.33 13.84 5.95
N LEU A 130 -12.73 15.04 5.53
CA LEU A 130 -14.12 15.42 5.31
C LEU A 130 -14.31 16.04 3.93
N GLU A 131 -15.28 15.49 3.19
CA GLU A 131 -15.74 16.05 1.93
C GLU A 131 -16.86 17.07 2.19
N GLN A 132 -16.86 18.15 1.40
CA GLN A 132 -17.94 19.12 1.34
C GLN A 132 -18.30 19.46 -0.10
N VAL A 133 -19.59 19.50 -0.41
CA VAL A 133 -20.15 20.00 -1.67
C VAL A 133 -21.05 21.19 -1.37
N VAL A 134 -20.81 22.31 -2.05
CA VAL A 134 -21.64 23.51 -2.00
C VAL A 134 -22.23 23.74 -3.39
N TYR A 135 -23.55 23.88 -3.44
CA TYR A 135 -24.30 24.11 -4.67
C TYR A 135 -25.25 25.29 -4.48
N ARG A 136 -25.31 26.19 -5.45
CA ARG A 136 -26.27 27.30 -5.47
C ARG A 136 -26.86 27.48 -6.85
N GLN A 137 -28.18 27.61 -6.92
CA GLN A 137 -28.91 27.89 -8.16
C GLN A 137 -30.19 28.67 -7.85
N ASP A 138 -30.48 29.72 -8.61
CA ASP A 138 -31.73 30.50 -8.52
C ASP A 138 -32.06 31.00 -7.09
N GLY A 139 -31.04 31.37 -6.32
CA GLY A 139 -31.18 31.80 -4.92
C GLY A 139 -31.37 30.66 -3.90
N GLN A 140 -31.42 29.40 -4.35
CA GLN A 140 -31.48 28.20 -3.52
C GLN A 140 -30.07 27.67 -3.27
N GLY A 141 -29.74 27.43 -1.99
CA GLY A 141 -28.44 26.93 -1.57
C GLY A 141 -28.55 25.56 -0.93
N TYR A 142 -27.59 24.70 -1.27
CA TYR A 142 -27.50 23.34 -0.75
C TYR A 142 -26.06 23.04 -0.33
N LEU A 143 -25.93 22.32 0.78
CA LEU A 143 -24.68 21.82 1.32
C LEU A 143 -24.80 20.31 1.48
N ARG A 144 -23.75 19.60 1.10
CA ARG A 144 -23.53 18.21 1.50
C ARG A 144 -22.19 18.09 2.19
N GLU A 145 -22.16 17.46 3.35
CA GLU A 145 -20.91 17.02 3.99
C GLU A 145 -20.88 15.50 4.04
N PHE A 146 -19.71 14.89 3.83
CA PHE A 146 -19.53 13.44 3.87
C PHE A 146 -18.19 13.07 4.52
N PHE A 147 -18.21 12.10 5.43
CA PHE A 147 -17.00 11.48 5.97
C PHE A 147 -17.23 10.00 6.31
N VAL A 148 -16.15 9.23 6.34
CA VAL A 148 -16.12 7.88 6.90
C VAL A 148 -15.48 7.98 8.29
N SER A 149 -16.26 7.68 9.33
CA SER A 149 -15.86 7.97 10.71
C SER A 149 -14.60 7.19 11.11
N MET A 150 -13.65 7.90 11.72
CA MET A 150 -12.41 7.30 12.23
C MET A 150 -12.61 6.71 13.63
N SER A 151 -13.64 7.15 14.36
CA SER A 151 -13.94 6.69 15.71
C SER A 151 -14.85 5.47 15.75
N GLU A 152 -15.70 5.30 14.73
CA GLU A 152 -16.75 4.28 14.68
C GLU A 152 -16.90 3.73 13.25
N PRO A 153 -17.40 2.49 13.06
CA PRO A 153 -17.62 1.91 11.74
C PRO A 153 -18.87 2.50 11.07
N VAL A 154 -18.90 3.82 10.85
CA VAL A 154 -20.05 4.52 10.24
C VAL A 154 -19.59 5.51 9.17
N MET A 155 -20.23 5.49 8.01
CA MET A 155 -20.22 6.57 7.02
C MET A 155 -21.36 7.54 7.32
N ALA A 156 -21.10 8.84 7.27
CA ALA A 156 -22.10 9.85 7.64
C ALA A 156 -22.18 10.96 6.59
N LEU A 157 -23.39 11.18 6.05
CA LEU A 157 -23.70 12.29 5.17
C LEU A 157 -24.66 13.25 5.85
N HIS A 158 -24.46 14.54 5.62
CA HIS A 158 -25.38 15.60 6.01
C HIS A 158 -25.73 16.44 4.80
N TYR A 159 -27.00 16.39 4.38
CA TYR A 159 -27.56 17.29 3.39
C TYR A 159 -28.30 18.41 4.12
N ARG A 160 -28.08 19.65 3.69
CA ARG A 160 -28.76 20.83 4.20
C ARG A 160 -29.23 21.71 3.05
N ALA A 161 -30.50 22.09 3.06
CA ALA A 161 -31.04 23.16 2.24
C ALA A 161 -31.11 24.48 3.03
N ASP A 162 -30.85 25.60 2.36
CA ASP A 162 -31.04 26.93 2.93
C ASP A 162 -32.53 27.22 3.22
N ALA A 163 -32.79 28.21 4.08
CA ALA A 163 -34.14 28.59 4.45
C ALA A 163 -34.96 29.01 3.21
N GLY A 164 -36.13 28.37 3.01
CA GLY A 164 -36.99 28.60 1.84
C GLY A 164 -36.77 27.59 0.70
N SER A 165 -35.79 26.71 0.81
CA SER A 165 -35.60 25.53 -0.05
C SER A 165 -35.99 24.25 0.70
N SER A 166 -36.43 23.24 -0.03
CA SER A 166 -36.70 21.90 0.48
C SER A 166 -35.74 20.86 -0.11
N LEU A 167 -35.54 19.76 0.61
CA LEU A 167 -34.86 18.57 0.12
C LEU A 167 -35.89 17.49 -0.19
N GLU A 168 -35.88 17.02 -1.42
CA GLU A 168 -36.58 15.82 -1.85
C GLU A 168 -35.54 14.83 -2.33
N LEU A 169 -35.30 13.75 -1.57
CA LEU A 169 -34.26 12.76 -1.86
C LEU A 169 -34.89 11.41 -2.17
N ARG A 170 -34.34 10.74 -3.19
CA ARG A 170 -34.55 9.32 -3.45
C ARG A 170 -33.26 8.56 -3.16
N ILE A 171 -33.30 7.61 -2.24
CA ILE A 171 -32.12 6.90 -1.76
C ILE A 171 -32.28 5.39 -2.00
N SER A 172 -31.28 4.76 -2.61
CA SER A 172 -31.25 3.32 -2.85
C SER A 172 -29.83 2.73 -2.79
N LEU A 173 -29.76 1.41 -2.59
CA LEU A 173 -28.52 0.64 -2.60
C LEU A 173 -28.58 -0.43 -3.70
N ASP A 174 -27.45 -0.67 -4.36
CA ASP A 174 -27.26 -1.84 -5.23
C ASP A 174 -25.83 -2.40 -5.11
N SER A 175 -25.60 -3.55 -5.75
CA SER A 175 -24.27 -4.16 -5.85
C SER A 175 -24.11 -4.94 -7.16
N GLN A 176 -22.87 -5.01 -7.65
CA GLN A 176 -22.51 -5.91 -8.76
C GLN A 176 -22.45 -7.37 -8.31
N ILE A 177 -22.26 -7.61 -7.01
CA ILE A 177 -22.36 -8.95 -6.42
C ILE A 177 -23.83 -9.35 -6.33
N ARG A 178 -24.13 -10.65 -6.44
CA ARG A 178 -25.48 -11.17 -6.22
C ARG A 178 -25.98 -10.76 -4.83
N HIS A 179 -27.05 -9.99 -4.80
CA HIS A 179 -27.55 -9.36 -3.58
C HIS A 179 -29.08 -9.29 -3.54
N VAL A 180 -29.60 -9.01 -2.34
CA VAL A 180 -30.98 -8.63 -2.08
C VAL A 180 -30.95 -7.33 -1.30
N CYS A 181 -31.77 -6.35 -1.72
CA CYS A 181 -32.01 -5.13 -0.97
C CYS A 181 -33.45 -5.15 -0.46
N SER A 182 -33.68 -4.71 0.77
CA SER A 182 -35.01 -4.69 1.38
C SER A 182 -35.13 -3.60 2.45
N GLY A 183 -36.36 -3.21 2.78
CA GLY A 183 -36.64 -2.32 3.91
C GLY A 183 -36.45 -3.05 5.24
N TYR A 184 -35.74 -2.42 6.18
CA TYR A 184 -35.58 -2.93 7.55
C TYR A 184 -36.51 -2.22 8.55
N GLY A 185 -36.99 -1.04 8.19
CA GLY A 185 -37.94 -0.24 8.94
C GLY A 185 -38.56 0.84 8.06
N THR A 186 -39.02 1.94 8.65
CA THR A 186 -39.61 3.05 7.90
C THR A 186 -38.57 3.97 7.27
N SER A 187 -37.36 3.99 7.83
CA SER A 187 -36.26 4.90 7.52
C SER A 187 -34.96 4.17 7.17
N GLU A 188 -35.02 2.84 7.06
CA GLU A 188 -33.87 1.97 6.94
C GLU A 188 -33.98 1.01 5.76
N LEU A 189 -32.87 0.82 5.05
CA LEU A 189 -32.70 -0.29 4.10
C LEU A 189 -31.54 -1.18 4.54
N VAL A 190 -31.57 -2.43 4.11
CA VAL A 190 -30.43 -3.35 4.20
C VAL A 190 -30.20 -4.01 2.86
N LEU A 191 -28.95 -3.96 2.40
CA LEU A 191 -28.44 -4.75 1.28
C LEU A 191 -27.66 -5.93 1.86
N GLU A 192 -28.00 -7.15 1.44
CA GLU A 192 -27.31 -8.37 1.83
C GLU A 192 -26.85 -9.11 0.58
N GLY A 193 -25.63 -9.63 0.60
CA GLY A 193 -25.09 -10.39 -0.52
C GLY A 193 -24.11 -11.45 -0.07
N GLN A 194 -23.66 -12.24 -1.05
CA GLN A 194 -22.65 -13.26 -0.84
C GLN A 194 -21.65 -13.24 -1.99
N ALA A 195 -20.37 -13.13 -1.66
CA ALA A 195 -19.28 -13.02 -2.61
C ALA A 195 -19.14 -14.29 -3.47
N PRO A 196 -18.67 -14.17 -4.72
CA PRO A 196 -18.32 -15.33 -5.53
C PRO A 196 -17.21 -16.16 -4.86
N VAL A 197 -17.25 -17.48 -5.07
CA VAL A 197 -16.20 -18.40 -4.59
C VAL A 197 -14.95 -18.38 -5.46
N TYR A 198 -15.00 -17.67 -6.59
CA TYR A 198 -13.86 -17.45 -7.47
C TYR A 198 -14.11 -16.24 -8.36
N ALA A 199 -13.09 -15.38 -8.47
CA ALA A 199 -13.02 -14.33 -9.47
C ALA A 199 -11.68 -14.43 -10.20
N ALA A 200 -11.71 -14.73 -11.49
CA ALA A 200 -10.53 -14.80 -12.34
C ALA A 200 -9.88 -13.41 -12.45
N PRO A 201 -8.54 -13.30 -12.37
CA PRO A 201 -7.84 -12.04 -12.64
C PRO A 201 -8.25 -11.44 -13.98
N LEU A 202 -8.20 -10.12 -14.08
CA LEU A 202 -8.61 -9.39 -15.30
C LEU A 202 -7.85 -9.87 -16.56
N TYR A 203 -6.56 -10.17 -16.41
CA TYR A 203 -5.67 -10.59 -17.49
C TYR A 203 -5.80 -12.08 -17.87
N TYR A 204 -6.57 -12.88 -17.11
CA TYR A 204 -6.84 -14.27 -17.44
C TYR A 204 -8.17 -14.40 -18.17
N SER A 205 -8.12 -14.84 -19.43
CA SER A 205 -9.32 -15.06 -20.24
C SER A 205 -9.88 -16.47 -20.02
N CYS A 206 -11.10 -16.56 -19.50
CA CYS A 206 -11.81 -17.82 -19.30
C CYS A 206 -13.32 -17.65 -19.51
N GLU A 207 -14.02 -18.76 -19.77
CA GLU A 207 -15.46 -18.75 -20.08
C GLU A 207 -16.32 -18.29 -18.89
N GLN A 208 -15.95 -18.67 -17.67
CA GLN A 208 -16.67 -18.35 -16.44
C GLN A 208 -15.74 -17.62 -15.46
N PRO A 209 -15.52 -16.31 -15.64
CA PRO A 209 -14.56 -15.56 -14.83
C PRO A 209 -15.08 -15.22 -13.43
N ILE A 210 -16.38 -15.37 -13.17
CA ILE A 210 -16.98 -15.18 -11.85
C ILE A 210 -17.86 -16.39 -11.54
N VAL A 211 -17.54 -17.12 -10.47
CA VAL A 211 -18.24 -18.35 -10.09
C VAL A 211 -18.87 -18.19 -8.71
N TYR A 212 -20.15 -18.55 -8.61
CA TYR A 212 -20.90 -18.58 -7.37
C TYR A 212 -21.29 -20.02 -7.06
N GLU A 213 -21.21 -20.39 -5.78
CA GLU A 213 -21.75 -21.63 -5.25
C GLU A 213 -22.73 -21.29 -4.12
N GLU A 214 -23.90 -21.92 -4.12
CA GLU A 214 -24.96 -21.63 -3.14
C GLU A 214 -24.47 -21.89 -1.71
N GLY A 215 -24.68 -20.91 -0.82
CA GLY A 215 -24.28 -20.97 0.59
C GLY A 215 -22.77 -20.87 0.85
N LYS A 216 -21.95 -20.59 -0.16
CA LYS A 216 -20.48 -20.42 -0.03
C LYS A 216 -20.02 -19.03 -0.42
N GLY A 217 -18.81 -18.67 0.01
CA GLY A 217 -18.23 -17.34 -0.16
C GLY A 217 -18.51 -16.43 1.03
N THR A 218 -17.83 -15.28 1.10
CA THR A 218 -18.00 -14.31 2.18
C THR A 218 -19.39 -13.66 2.12
N ARG A 219 -20.17 -13.73 3.20
CA ARG A 219 -21.42 -12.97 3.34
C ARG A 219 -21.11 -11.54 3.72
N PHE A 220 -21.92 -10.60 3.24
CA PHE A 220 -21.82 -9.20 3.64
C PHE A 220 -23.19 -8.54 3.72
N ALA A 221 -23.24 -7.47 4.53
CA ALA A 221 -24.40 -6.61 4.65
C ALA A 221 -23.98 -5.13 4.68
N ILE A 222 -24.80 -4.27 4.09
CA ILE A 222 -24.71 -2.81 4.17
C ILE A 222 -26.06 -2.30 4.66
N GLY A 223 -26.06 -1.65 5.82
CA GLY A 223 -27.22 -0.98 6.39
C GLY A 223 -27.18 0.52 6.11
N ILE A 224 -28.35 1.11 5.88
CA ILE A 224 -28.54 2.57 5.81
C ILE A 224 -29.68 2.97 6.72
N SER A 225 -29.50 4.08 7.46
CA SER A 225 -30.55 4.76 8.21
C SER A 225 -30.58 6.24 7.85
N VAL A 226 -31.79 6.79 7.73
CA VAL A 226 -32.01 8.19 7.35
C VAL A 226 -32.79 8.89 8.45
N GLN A 227 -32.34 10.09 8.82
CA GLN A 227 -33.01 10.96 9.78
C GLN A 227 -33.33 12.30 9.12
N ALA A 228 -34.59 12.75 9.25
CA ALA A 228 -35.08 14.02 8.71
C ALA A 228 -35.93 14.75 9.79
N PRO A 229 -35.32 15.52 10.71
CA PRO A 229 -36.01 16.09 11.88
C PRO A 229 -37.23 16.97 11.56
N LYS A 230 -37.21 17.63 10.40
CA LYS A 230 -38.31 18.45 9.87
C LYS A 230 -38.81 17.91 8.53
N GLY A 231 -39.04 16.60 8.47
CA GLY A 231 -39.40 15.93 7.23
C GLY A 231 -40.25 14.68 7.41
N CYS A 232 -40.47 13.99 6.30
CA CYS A 232 -41.14 12.70 6.22
C CYS A 232 -40.26 11.74 5.44
N ILE A 233 -40.12 10.52 5.94
CA ILE A 233 -39.41 9.43 5.27
C ILE A 233 -40.43 8.33 5.00
N ARG A 234 -40.43 7.81 3.77
CA ARG A 234 -41.26 6.68 3.38
C ARG A 234 -40.42 5.67 2.64
N GLN A 235 -40.47 4.42 3.09
CA GLN A 235 -39.96 3.31 2.32
C GLN A 235 -40.98 2.93 1.24
N LYS A 236 -40.49 2.77 0.01
CA LYS A 236 -41.26 2.25 -1.13
C LYS A 236 -40.33 1.34 -1.93
N ASP A 237 -40.67 0.05 -1.99
CA ASP A 237 -39.84 -0.99 -2.61
C ASP A 237 -38.40 -0.94 -2.04
N ASN A 238 -37.36 -0.96 -2.87
CA ASN A 238 -35.98 -0.90 -2.39
C ASN A 238 -35.43 0.54 -2.33
N THR A 239 -36.28 1.49 -1.94
CA THR A 239 -35.97 2.93 -1.97
C THR A 239 -36.55 3.64 -0.75
N LEU A 240 -35.80 4.61 -0.21
CA LEU A 240 -36.31 5.59 0.74
C LEU A 240 -36.61 6.90 0.00
N LEU A 241 -37.81 7.42 0.21
CA LEU A 241 -38.26 8.71 -0.27
C LEU A 241 -38.29 9.68 0.91
N VAL A 242 -37.52 10.74 0.82
CA VAL A 242 -37.34 11.74 1.89
C VAL A 242 -37.83 13.08 1.39
N THR A 243 -38.65 13.75 2.18
CA THR A 243 -38.99 15.16 2.00
C THR A 243 -38.67 15.89 3.30
N ALA A 244 -37.86 16.94 3.28
CA ALA A 244 -37.45 17.65 4.48
C ALA A 244 -37.25 19.15 4.25
N ASP A 245 -37.65 19.95 5.23
CA ASP A 245 -37.38 21.39 5.30
C ASP A 245 -36.10 21.62 6.13
N GLY A 246 -34.95 21.58 5.46
CA GLY A 246 -33.64 21.83 6.07
C GLY A 246 -32.70 20.62 6.01
N ASP A 247 -32.50 19.95 7.16
CA ASP A 247 -31.47 18.93 7.33
C ASP A 247 -31.97 17.50 7.07
N VAL A 248 -31.17 16.72 6.34
CA VAL A 248 -31.26 15.25 6.23
C VAL A 248 -29.91 14.64 6.57
N TYR A 249 -29.91 13.68 7.49
CA TYR A 249 -28.74 12.91 7.88
C TYR A 249 -28.87 11.48 7.38
N ILE A 250 -27.80 10.94 6.82
CA ILE A 250 -27.76 9.58 6.29
C ILE A 250 -26.56 8.88 6.90
N TYR A 251 -26.79 7.73 7.53
CA TYR A 251 -25.75 6.90 8.14
C TYR A 251 -25.71 5.55 7.43
N LEU A 252 -24.50 5.09 7.10
CA LEU A 252 -24.28 3.77 6.55
C LEU A 252 -23.22 3.02 7.35
N SER A 253 -23.38 1.70 7.43
CA SER A 253 -22.35 0.80 7.94
C SER A 253 -22.39 -0.50 7.16
N GLY A 254 -21.26 -1.19 7.07
CA GLY A 254 -21.19 -2.51 6.46
C GLY A 254 -20.28 -3.46 7.20
N ILE A 255 -20.58 -4.76 7.08
CA ILE A 255 -19.80 -5.84 7.67
C ILE A 255 -19.73 -7.04 6.72
N THR A 256 -18.71 -7.87 6.92
CA THR A 256 -18.61 -9.21 6.32
C THR A 256 -18.61 -10.28 7.41
N ASP A 257 -18.69 -11.55 7.01
CA ASP A 257 -18.50 -12.69 7.89
C ASP A 257 -17.09 -13.30 7.85
N PHE A 258 -16.13 -12.62 7.22
CA PHE A 258 -14.73 -13.03 7.22
C PHE A 258 -14.22 -13.16 8.66
N GLN A 259 -13.68 -14.34 8.98
CA GLN A 259 -13.24 -14.76 10.33
C GLN A 259 -14.28 -14.59 11.45
N ALA A 260 -15.57 -14.49 11.10
CA ALA A 260 -16.64 -14.22 12.06
C ALA A 260 -17.98 -14.86 11.67
N GLN A 261 -17.94 -16.02 11.01
CA GLN A 261 -19.12 -16.69 10.45
C GLN A 261 -20.20 -16.97 11.51
N ASP A 262 -19.80 -17.38 12.72
CA ASP A 262 -20.69 -17.74 13.82
C ASP A 262 -21.39 -16.53 14.46
N SER A 263 -20.76 -15.35 14.41
CA SER A 263 -21.30 -14.11 15.00
C SER A 263 -21.92 -13.17 13.98
N TYR A 264 -21.94 -13.54 12.69
CA TYR A 264 -22.39 -12.67 11.61
C TYR A 264 -23.80 -12.10 11.84
N LEU A 265 -24.76 -12.95 12.20
CA LEU A 265 -26.15 -12.51 12.37
C LEU A 265 -26.34 -11.56 13.55
N SER A 266 -25.65 -11.78 14.67
CA SER A 266 -25.71 -10.89 15.83
C SER A 266 -24.99 -9.57 15.56
N ARG A 267 -23.83 -9.60 14.91
CA ARG A 267 -23.10 -8.40 14.46
C ARG A 267 -23.91 -7.59 13.45
N LYS A 268 -24.58 -8.24 12.50
CA LYS A 268 -25.47 -7.57 11.53
C LYS A 268 -26.59 -6.83 12.24
N LYS A 269 -27.24 -7.48 13.20
CA LYS A 269 -28.29 -6.85 14.01
C LYS A 269 -27.76 -5.65 14.80
N GLN A 270 -26.62 -5.81 15.50
CA GLN A 270 -26.00 -4.72 16.25
C GLN A 270 -25.63 -3.54 15.36
N MET A 271 -25.07 -3.80 14.17
CA MET A 271 -24.74 -2.79 13.18
C MET A 271 -25.99 -1.98 12.77
N LEU A 272 -27.10 -2.67 12.46
CA LEU A 272 -28.35 -2.02 12.07
C LEU A 272 -28.97 -1.21 13.22
N GLU A 273 -28.89 -1.71 14.46
CA GLU A 273 -29.35 -0.98 15.65
C GLU A 273 -28.50 0.27 15.92
N GLN A 274 -27.17 0.18 15.76
CA GLN A 274 -26.25 1.30 16.00
C GLN A 274 -26.51 2.47 15.05
N ILE A 275 -26.72 2.24 13.76
CA ILE A 275 -26.86 3.32 12.78
C ILE A 275 -28.17 4.12 12.89
N CYS A 276 -29.17 3.61 13.62
CA CYS A 276 -30.47 4.26 13.76
C CYS A 276 -30.47 5.43 14.76
N ASP A 277 -29.60 5.39 15.77
CA ASP A 277 -29.59 6.36 16.89
C ASP A 277 -28.25 7.10 17.00
N LEU A 278 -27.88 7.76 15.90
CA LEU A 278 -26.65 8.55 15.82
C LEU A 278 -26.93 10.06 15.77
N SER A 279 -25.98 10.82 16.32
CA SER A 279 -25.96 12.28 16.25
C SER A 279 -24.81 12.73 15.34
N TYR A 280 -25.15 13.28 14.17
CA TYR A 280 -24.16 13.75 13.19
C TYR A 280 -23.13 14.74 13.80
N PRO A 281 -23.52 15.78 14.56
CA PRO A 281 -22.54 16.68 15.18
C PRO A 281 -21.56 15.96 16.11
N GLN A 282 -22.04 15.02 16.94
CA GLN A 282 -21.18 14.28 17.86
C GLN A 282 -20.24 13.34 17.10
N LEU A 283 -20.76 12.65 16.07
CA LEU A 283 -19.99 11.74 15.24
C LEU A 283 -18.91 12.49 14.44
N LYS A 284 -19.22 13.68 13.91
CA LYS A 284 -18.27 14.54 13.19
C LYS A 284 -17.12 14.98 14.11
N GLU A 285 -17.42 15.44 15.32
CA GLU A 285 -16.39 15.82 16.30
C GLU A 285 -15.52 14.61 16.71
N ALA A 286 -16.14 13.45 16.95
CA ALA A 286 -15.42 12.22 17.28
C ALA A 286 -14.52 11.75 16.13
N HIS A 287 -15.00 11.80 14.89
CA HIS A 287 -14.22 11.51 13.69
C HIS A 287 -13.02 12.45 13.57
N LYS A 288 -13.23 13.77 13.63
CA LYS A 288 -12.15 14.76 13.51
C LYS A 288 -11.08 14.56 14.58
N LYS A 289 -11.49 14.32 15.83
CA LYS A 289 -10.57 14.03 16.93
C LYS A 289 -9.77 12.74 16.71
N ALA A 290 -10.44 11.66 16.30
CA ALA A 290 -9.79 10.38 16.04
C ALA A 290 -8.83 10.46 14.84
N TYR A 291 -9.20 11.19 13.79
CA TYR A 291 -8.35 11.41 12.62
C TYR A 291 -7.12 12.27 12.95
N ALA A 292 -7.33 13.40 13.63
CA ALA A 292 -6.25 14.29 14.06
C ALA A 292 -5.21 13.58 14.94
N ALA A 293 -5.64 12.58 15.72
CA ALA A 293 -4.73 11.76 16.53
C ALA A 293 -3.69 10.99 15.70
N TYR A 294 -3.90 10.81 14.39
CA TYR A 294 -2.91 10.30 13.44
C TYR A 294 -2.32 11.41 12.57
N PHE A 295 -3.18 12.21 11.94
CA PHE A 295 -2.75 13.17 10.92
C PHE A 295 -1.89 14.30 11.49
N ASP A 296 -2.26 14.88 12.64
CA ASP A 296 -1.55 16.04 13.22
C ASP A 296 -0.19 15.67 13.84
N ARG A 297 0.17 14.37 13.87
CA ARG A 297 1.47 13.91 14.37
C ARG A 297 2.65 14.38 13.55
N MET A 298 2.43 14.81 12.31
CA MET A 298 3.50 15.21 11.41
C MET A 298 3.05 16.33 10.47
N ASP A 299 3.95 17.29 10.25
CA ASP A 299 3.76 18.37 9.26
C ASP A 299 5.03 18.57 8.43
N LEU A 300 4.84 18.94 7.17
CA LEU A 300 5.89 19.30 6.22
C LEU A 300 5.50 20.60 5.53
N THR A 301 6.42 21.55 5.52
CA THR A 301 6.33 22.79 4.75
C THR A 301 7.59 22.96 3.91
N LEU A 302 7.40 23.28 2.62
CA LEU A 302 8.46 23.64 1.69
C LEU A 302 8.31 25.11 1.24
N ASP A 303 9.33 25.61 0.55
CA ASP A 303 9.30 26.89 -0.16
C ASP A 303 8.02 27.08 -0.99
N PRO A 304 7.46 28.30 -1.04
CA PRO A 304 6.31 28.61 -1.87
C PRO A 304 6.58 28.40 -3.36
N GLY A 305 5.64 27.73 -4.01
CA GLY A 305 5.66 27.53 -5.46
C GLY A 305 4.66 26.45 -5.84
N ILE A 306 4.03 26.57 -7.02
CA ILE A 306 2.98 25.64 -7.47
C ILE A 306 3.45 24.18 -7.39
N GLN A 307 4.71 23.91 -7.76
CA GLN A 307 5.27 22.56 -7.74
C GLN A 307 5.51 22.05 -6.31
N ASN A 308 6.13 22.87 -5.45
CA ASN A 308 6.36 22.51 -4.04
C ASN A 308 5.05 22.38 -3.25
N ASP A 309 4.04 23.21 -3.55
CA ASP A 309 2.70 23.12 -2.96
C ASP A 309 2.04 21.79 -3.36
N LEU A 310 2.20 21.34 -4.61
CA LEU A 310 1.68 20.05 -5.07
C LEU A 310 2.43 18.86 -4.46
N ILE A 311 3.75 18.94 -4.32
CA ILE A 311 4.57 17.93 -3.62
C ILE A 311 4.16 17.82 -2.16
N THR A 312 4.02 18.96 -1.48
CA THR A 312 3.59 19.02 -0.07
C THR A 312 2.19 18.44 0.08
N LYS A 313 1.26 18.79 -0.83
CA LYS A 313 -0.09 18.23 -0.87
C LYS A 313 -0.07 16.71 -1.09
N MET A 314 0.74 16.20 -2.04
CA MET A 314 0.85 14.76 -2.30
C MET A 314 1.45 14.00 -1.10
N PHE A 315 2.44 14.57 -0.43
CA PHE A 315 3.01 14.00 0.80
C PHE A 315 1.93 13.82 1.89
N HIS A 316 1.14 14.86 2.14
CA HIS A 316 0.05 14.79 3.11
C HIS A 316 -1.10 13.91 2.64
N TYR A 317 -1.35 13.86 1.34
CA TYR A 317 -2.36 12.99 0.75
C TYR A 317 -2.00 11.51 0.91
N ALA A 318 -0.72 11.13 0.74
CA ALA A 318 -0.26 9.78 1.03
C ALA A 318 -0.46 9.38 2.49
N ARG A 319 -0.19 10.30 3.45
CA ARG A 319 -0.50 10.07 4.87
C ARG A 319 -1.99 9.88 5.11
N TYR A 320 -2.82 10.72 4.50
CA TYR A 320 -4.28 10.59 4.54
C TYR A 320 -4.75 9.22 4.01
N LEU A 321 -4.27 8.82 2.83
CA LEU A 321 -4.63 7.53 2.22
C LEU A 321 -4.28 6.36 3.14
N MET A 322 -3.10 6.37 3.78
CA MET A 322 -2.69 5.31 4.71
C MET A 322 -3.61 5.24 5.92
N ILE A 323 -3.92 6.37 6.56
CA ILE A 323 -4.84 6.43 7.70
C ILE A 323 -6.24 5.95 7.28
N SER A 324 -6.67 6.28 6.06
CA SER A 324 -7.96 5.90 5.51
C SER A 324 -8.05 4.48 4.98
N SER A 325 -6.94 3.77 4.79
CA SER A 325 -6.93 2.39 4.24
C SER A 325 -6.28 1.35 5.14
N SER A 326 -5.55 1.73 6.20
CA SER A 326 -4.86 0.79 7.08
C SER A 326 -4.76 1.32 8.51
N LYS A 327 -5.45 0.67 9.45
CA LYS A 327 -5.36 0.99 10.88
C LYS A 327 -5.42 -0.28 11.73
N PRO A 328 -5.05 -0.22 13.02
CA PRO A 328 -5.19 -1.37 13.90
C PRO A 328 -6.59 -2.00 13.84
N GLY A 329 -6.64 -3.31 13.61
CA GLY A 329 -7.87 -4.09 13.49
C GLY A 329 -8.53 -4.11 12.10
N THR A 330 -7.93 -3.50 11.08
CA THR A 330 -8.38 -3.61 9.67
C THR A 330 -7.41 -4.46 8.85
N GLN A 331 -7.81 -4.84 7.63
CA GLN A 331 -6.85 -5.34 6.65
C GLN A 331 -5.85 -4.26 6.26
N CYS A 332 -4.71 -4.72 5.75
CA CYS A 332 -3.66 -3.86 5.27
C CYS A 332 -4.06 -3.29 3.89
N ALA A 333 -3.55 -2.12 3.51
CA ALA A 333 -3.76 -1.53 2.20
C ALA A 333 -3.33 -2.48 1.07
N ASN A 334 -4.27 -2.83 0.18
CA ASN A 334 -3.98 -3.61 -1.03
C ASN A 334 -3.48 -2.70 -2.17
N LEU A 335 -3.34 -3.24 -3.38
CA LEU A 335 -2.95 -2.51 -4.60
C LEU A 335 -3.76 -1.21 -4.84
N GLN A 336 -5.01 -1.14 -4.39
CA GLN A 336 -5.89 0.02 -4.51
C GLN A 336 -6.26 0.64 -3.15
N GLY A 337 -5.49 0.34 -2.11
CA GLY A 337 -5.78 0.70 -0.72
C GLY A 337 -6.98 -0.09 -0.21
N ILE A 338 -8.16 0.50 -0.33
CA ILE A 338 -9.47 -0.12 -0.10
C ILE A 338 -10.54 0.34 -1.11
N TRP A 339 -10.15 1.02 -2.20
CA TRP A 339 -11.09 1.64 -3.15
C TRP A 339 -11.06 0.93 -4.49
N ASN A 340 -12.11 0.15 -4.78
CA ASN A 340 -12.22 -0.64 -6.00
C ASN A 340 -13.67 -0.70 -6.48
N HIS A 341 -13.89 -0.53 -7.78
CA HIS A 341 -15.21 -0.59 -8.42
C HIS A 341 -15.42 -1.82 -9.32
N ASN A 342 -14.42 -2.69 -9.47
CA ASN A 342 -14.43 -3.80 -10.41
C ASN A 342 -14.49 -5.15 -9.70
N LEU A 343 -15.41 -6.04 -10.14
CA LEU A 343 -15.42 -7.44 -9.70
C LEU A 343 -14.14 -8.21 -10.10
N ARG A 344 -13.49 -7.76 -11.17
CA ARG A 344 -12.19 -8.27 -11.67
C ARG A 344 -11.24 -7.09 -11.73
N ALA A 345 -10.76 -6.67 -10.56
CA ALA A 345 -9.86 -5.52 -10.47
C ALA A 345 -8.54 -5.79 -11.23
N PRO A 346 -7.87 -4.75 -11.76
CA PRO A 346 -6.50 -4.86 -12.26
C PRO A 346 -5.61 -5.57 -11.24
N TRP A 347 -4.95 -6.65 -11.68
CA TRP A 347 -4.18 -7.54 -10.82
C TRP A 347 -4.90 -7.99 -9.55
N SER A 348 -6.22 -8.22 -9.68
CA SER A 348 -7.12 -8.67 -8.60
C SER A 348 -7.23 -7.68 -7.43
N SER A 349 -6.62 -6.50 -7.52
CA SER A 349 -6.39 -5.58 -6.40
C SER A 349 -5.91 -6.34 -5.15
N ASN A 350 -5.02 -7.32 -5.37
CA ASN A 350 -4.51 -8.22 -4.34
C ASN A 350 -3.35 -7.57 -3.56
N TYR A 351 -2.55 -8.39 -2.87
CA TYR A 351 -1.28 -8.00 -2.29
C TYR A 351 -0.14 -8.52 -3.16
N THR A 352 0.36 -7.70 -4.10
CA THR A 352 1.61 -7.99 -4.81
C THR A 352 2.79 -7.64 -3.92
N VAL A 353 3.59 -8.64 -3.56
CA VAL A 353 4.64 -8.61 -2.52
C VAL A 353 6.03 -8.83 -3.10
N ASN A 354 6.24 -8.37 -4.34
CA ASN A 354 7.56 -8.25 -4.97
C ASN A 354 7.97 -6.78 -5.18
N ILE A 355 7.22 -5.83 -4.58
CA ILE A 355 7.49 -4.40 -4.48
C ILE A 355 6.28 -3.63 -3.92
N ASN A 356 5.07 -3.89 -4.41
CA ASN A 356 3.94 -2.95 -4.28
C ASN A 356 3.43 -2.86 -2.82
N THR A 357 3.17 -4.02 -2.21
CA THR A 357 2.68 -4.08 -0.82
C THR A 357 3.75 -3.57 0.13
N GLU A 358 5.03 -3.85 -0.12
CA GLU A 358 6.14 -3.30 0.66
C GLU A 358 6.21 -1.78 0.52
N MET A 359 6.08 -1.27 -0.71
CA MET A 359 6.06 0.17 -1.00
C MET A 359 4.91 0.88 -0.28
N ASN A 360 3.75 0.23 -0.12
CA ASN A 360 2.64 0.79 0.64
C ASN A 360 3.05 1.21 2.05
N TYR A 361 4.02 0.50 2.66
CA TYR A 361 4.43 0.71 4.06
C TYR A 361 5.81 1.35 4.25
N TRP A 362 6.55 1.67 3.18
CA TRP A 362 7.86 2.32 3.30
C TRP A 362 7.83 3.63 4.10
N MET A 363 6.72 4.38 4.00
CA MET A 363 6.57 5.62 4.75
C MET A 363 6.03 5.42 6.17
N ALA A 364 5.42 4.28 6.51
CA ALA A 364 4.58 4.12 7.71
C ALA A 364 5.31 4.54 9.00
N GLU A 365 6.50 3.98 9.22
CA GLU A 365 7.29 4.28 10.40
C GLU A 365 7.78 5.73 10.41
N LYS A 366 8.48 6.13 9.35
CA LYS A 366 9.14 7.45 9.25
C LYS A 366 8.15 8.61 9.22
N ALA A 367 6.94 8.39 8.68
CA ALA A 367 5.85 9.37 8.61
C ALA A 367 4.95 9.41 9.86
N ASN A 368 5.38 8.75 10.94
CA ASN A 368 4.71 8.73 12.25
C ASN A 368 3.33 8.06 12.24
N LEU A 369 3.21 6.98 11.47
CA LEU A 369 2.03 6.14 11.28
C LEU A 369 2.34 4.67 11.61
N SER A 370 3.17 4.42 12.64
CA SER A 370 3.58 3.08 13.06
C SER A 370 2.39 2.15 13.33
N ASP A 371 1.31 2.67 13.93
CA ASP A 371 0.08 1.91 14.19
C ASP A 371 -0.58 1.40 12.88
N CYS A 372 -0.50 2.17 11.79
CA CYS A 372 -1.05 1.77 10.50
C CYS A 372 -0.31 0.57 9.89
N HIS A 373 0.92 0.29 10.34
CA HIS A 373 1.76 -0.81 9.86
C HIS A 373 1.29 -2.17 10.43
N GLU A 374 0.59 -2.17 11.56
CA GLU A 374 0.16 -3.40 12.26
C GLU A 374 -0.67 -4.33 11.38
N SER A 375 -1.54 -3.78 10.53
CA SER A 375 -2.36 -4.56 9.61
C SER A 375 -1.54 -5.38 8.62
N LEU A 376 -0.36 -4.91 8.21
CA LEU A 376 0.55 -5.71 7.39
C LEU A 376 1.08 -6.92 8.18
N PHE A 377 1.39 -6.74 9.46
CA PHE A 377 1.90 -7.84 10.29
C PHE A 377 0.85 -8.95 10.47
N ASP A 378 -0.43 -8.60 10.54
CA ASP A 378 -1.54 -9.57 10.57
C ASP A 378 -1.66 -10.35 9.24
N LEU A 379 -1.44 -9.68 8.11
CA LEU A 379 -1.34 -10.36 6.81
C LEU A 379 -0.13 -11.30 6.79
N ILE A 380 1.05 -10.84 7.22
CA ILE A 380 2.27 -11.65 7.26
C ILE A 380 2.08 -12.89 8.12
N GLU A 381 1.48 -12.77 9.31
CA GLU A 381 1.22 -13.90 10.20
C GLU A 381 0.28 -14.93 9.56
N ARG A 382 -0.80 -14.46 8.95
CA ARG A 382 -1.77 -15.31 8.25
C ARG A 382 -1.15 -16.02 7.05
N THR A 383 -0.33 -15.31 6.27
CA THR A 383 0.42 -15.87 5.14
C THR A 383 1.47 -16.86 5.61
N ALA A 384 2.20 -16.58 6.69
CA ALA A 384 3.19 -17.49 7.26
C ALA A 384 2.57 -18.79 7.75
N SER A 385 1.35 -18.75 8.30
CA SER A 385 0.61 -19.96 8.68
C SER A 385 0.38 -20.90 7.48
N HIS A 386 -0.04 -20.37 6.34
CA HIS A 386 -0.22 -21.15 5.10
C HIS A 386 1.13 -21.48 4.43
N GLY A 387 2.09 -20.57 4.49
CA GLY A 387 3.42 -20.71 3.92
C GLY A 387 4.23 -21.85 4.53
N LYS A 388 3.91 -22.30 5.75
CA LYS A 388 4.43 -23.55 6.34
C LYS A 388 4.03 -24.77 5.53
N LYS A 389 2.77 -24.82 5.10
CA LYS A 389 2.24 -25.88 4.24
C LYS A 389 2.90 -25.82 2.87
N THR A 390 3.00 -24.63 2.26
CA THR A 390 3.71 -24.45 0.99
C THR A 390 5.19 -24.88 1.07
N ALA A 391 5.92 -24.46 2.11
CA ALA A 391 7.30 -24.88 2.33
C ALA A 391 7.43 -26.41 2.39
N LYS A 392 6.48 -27.07 3.07
CA LYS A 392 6.50 -28.53 3.23
C LYS A 392 6.09 -29.29 1.98
N GLU A 393 4.97 -28.91 1.37
CA GLU A 393 4.35 -29.64 0.26
C GLU A 393 5.03 -29.37 -1.07
N VAL A 394 5.48 -28.14 -1.32
CA VAL A 394 6.10 -27.75 -2.60
C VAL A 394 7.62 -27.91 -2.55
N TYR A 395 8.27 -27.45 -1.47
CA TYR A 395 9.73 -27.42 -1.38
C TYR A 395 10.33 -28.56 -0.55
N HIS A 396 9.52 -29.30 0.20
CA HIS A 396 9.97 -30.33 1.15
C HIS A 396 10.89 -29.78 2.25
N LEU A 397 10.73 -28.49 2.57
CA LEU A 397 11.50 -27.77 3.58
C LEU A 397 10.66 -27.45 4.82
N ASN A 398 11.34 -27.06 5.89
CA ASN A 398 10.72 -26.47 7.07
C ASN A 398 10.65 -24.94 6.93
N GLY A 399 10.17 -24.25 7.97
CA GLY A 399 9.98 -22.82 7.94
C GLY A 399 8.71 -22.42 7.20
N TRP A 400 8.69 -21.23 6.61
CA TRP A 400 7.58 -20.78 5.76
C TRP A 400 8.08 -19.95 4.57
N VAL A 401 7.34 -20.02 3.48
CA VAL A 401 7.60 -19.28 2.24
C VAL A 401 6.31 -18.73 1.67
N SER A 402 6.41 -17.60 0.99
CA SER A 402 5.39 -17.08 0.09
C SER A 402 6.05 -16.58 -1.19
N HIS A 403 5.24 -16.31 -2.22
CA HIS A 403 5.69 -15.87 -3.54
C HIS A 403 5.19 -14.45 -3.84
N HIS A 404 5.28 -13.99 -5.09
CA HIS A 404 5.02 -12.58 -5.43
C HIS A 404 3.59 -12.07 -5.21
N ASN A 405 2.59 -12.94 -5.06
CA ASN A 405 1.18 -12.54 -4.87
C ASN A 405 0.54 -13.25 -3.68
N VAL A 406 -0.17 -12.47 -2.87
CA VAL A 406 -0.90 -12.89 -1.66
C VAL A 406 -2.31 -12.30 -1.73
N ASP A 407 -3.27 -12.92 -1.04
CA ASP A 407 -4.64 -12.40 -0.87
C ASP A 407 -5.09 -12.40 0.60
N ILE A 408 -6.34 -12.00 0.84
CA ILE A 408 -6.91 -11.96 2.19
C ILE A 408 -6.87 -13.33 2.89
N TRP A 409 -6.84 -14.45 2.15
CA TRP A 409 -6.82 -15.78 2.75
C TRP A 409 -5.43 -16.20 3.22
N GLY A 410 -4.39 -15.43 2.87
CA GLY A 410 -2.99 -15.76 3.16
C GLY A 410 -2.40 -16.71 2.13
N HIS A 411 -2.83 -16.64 0.87
CA HIS A 411 -2.25 -17.41 -0.23
C HIS A 411 -0.72 -17.34 -0.24
N SER A 412 -0.04 -18.48 -0.33
CA SER A 412 1.42 -18.56 -0.23
C SER A 412 2.11 -19.33 -1.35
N SER A 413 1.39 -20.09 -2.18
CA SER A 413 1.95 -20.79 -3.35
C SER A 413 2.31 -19.84 -4.50
N PRO A 414 3.18 -20.24 -5.44
CA PRO A 414 3.37 -19.48 -6.67
C PRO A 414 2.10 -19.57 -7.52
N VAL A 415 1.67 -18.46 -8.11
CA VAL A 415 0.50 -18.43 -9.01
C VAL A 415 0.92 -18.74 -10.46
N GLY A 416 0.01 -18.61 -11.43
CA GLY A 416 0.39 -18.59 -12.84
C GLY A 416 0.30 -19.92 -13.59
N TYR A 417 -0.26 -20.99 -13.00
CA TYR A 417 -0.50 -22.26 -13.70
C TYR A 417 -1.33 -22.07 -14.98
N PHE A 418 -2.34 -21.20 -14.89
CA PHE A 418 -3.19 -20.80 -16.02
C PHE A 418 -2.70 -19.51 -16.71
N GLY A 419 -1.40 -19.20 -16.57
CA GLY A 419 -0.72 -18.12 -17.29
C GLY A 419 -0.92 -18.22 -18.80
N GLN A 420 -1.49 -17.17 -19.38
CA GLN A 420 -1.72 -17.03 -20.83
C GLN A 420 -0.68 -16.14 -21.51
N ASP A 421 0.24 -15.57 -20.74
CA ASP A 421 1.46 -14.96 -21.25
C ASP A 421 2.50 -16.02 -21.63
N GLU A 422 3.53 -15.58 -22.35
CA GLU A 422 4.57 -16.46 -22.87
C GLU A 422 5.38 -17.13 -21.75
N ASN A 423 5.64 -16.42 -20.65
CA ASN A 423 6.46 -16.92 -19.54
C ASN A 423 5.96 -16.47 -18.16
N PRO A 424 5.03 -17.21 -17.52
CA PRO A 424 4.50 -16.87 -16.21
C PRO A 424 5.53 -17.01 -15.08
N CYS A 425 6.65 -17.69 -15.32
CA CYS A 425 7.71 -17.89 -14.33
C CYS A 425 8.45 -16.58 -14.00
N THR A 426 8.48 -15.63 -14.94
CA THR A 426 9.10 -14.29 -14.81
C THR A 426 8.71 -13.56 -13.53
N TYR A 427 7.45 -13.67 -13.13
CA TYR A 427 6.90 -13.10 -11.91
C TYR A 427 6.54 -14.17 -10.87
N SER A 428 6.08 -15.36 -11.30
CA SER A 428 5.53 -16.35 -10.38
C SER A 428 6.57 -17.12 -9.59
N MET A 429 7.71 -17.46 -10.22
CA MET A 429 8.73 -18.30 -9.58
C MET A 429 9.71 -17.49 -8.75
N TRP A 430 9.17 -16.72 -7.81
CA TRP A 430 9.92 -15.83 -6.94
C TRP A 430 9.57 -16.09 -5.47
N PRO A 431 10.30 -16.98 -4.77
CA PRO A 431 10.01 -17.37 -3.39
C PRO A 431 10.69 -16.47 -2.34
N MET A 432 10.82 -15.16 -2.61
CA MET A 432 11.54 -14.22 -1.74
C MET A 432 10.64 -13.29 -0.91
N SER A 433 9.31 -13.35 -1.06
CA SER A 433 8.44 -12.41 -0.36
C SER A 433 8.49 -12.58 1.16
N SER A 434 8.63 -13.80 1.68
CA SER A 434 8.75 -13.99 3.14
C SER A 434 9.99 -13.30 3.71
N GLY A 435 11.11 -13.31 2.98
CA GLY A 435 12.31 -12.57 3.34
C GLY A 435 12.11 -11.06 3.36
N TRP A 436 11.52 -10.49 2.30
CA TRP A 436 11.28 -9.04 2.24
C TRP A 436 10.22 -8.59 3.25
N LEU A 437 9.09 -9.29 3.37
CA LEU A 437 8.06 -8.98 4.36
C LEU A 437 8.61 -8.99 5.80
N CYS A 438 9.55 -9.88 6.12
CA CYS A 438 10.23 -9.88 7.40
C CYS A 438 11.05 -8.61 7.69
N SER A 439 11.48 -7.86 6.67
CA SER A 439 12.13 -6.55 6.89
C SER A 439 11.20 -5.54 7.55
N HIS A 440 9.89 -5.59 7.26
CA HIS A 440 8.90 -4.69 7.86
C HIS A 440 8.69 -4.95 9.35
N LEU A 441 8.68 -6.24 9.75
CA LEU A 441 8.63 -6.63 11.17
C LEU A 441 9.86 -6.10 11.93
N TRP A 442 11.04 -6.21 11.33
CA TRP A 442 12.26 -5.69 11.92
C TRP A 442 12.28 -4.16 11.98
N GLU A 443 11.82 -3.48 10.92
CA GLU A 443 11.74 -2.02 10.87
C GLU A 443 10.81 -1.48 11.95
N HIS A 444 9.66 -2.11 12.17
CA HIS A 444 8.76 -1.73 13.26
C HIS A 444 9.47 -1.77 14.62
N TYR A 445 10.14 -2.89 14.94
CA TYR A 445 10.93 -2.99 16.17
C TYR A 445 12.01 -1.90 16.26
N ARG A 446 12.71 -1.58 15.17
CA ARG A 446 13.72 -0.51 15.17
C ARG A 446 13.13 0.85 15.54
N TYR A 447 11.88 1.14 15.17
CA TYR A 447 11.25 2.44 15.41
C TYR A 447 10.48 2.52 16.73
N THR A 448 10.02 1.39 17.29
CA THR A 448 9.28 1.34 18.56
C THR A 448 10.13 0.89 19.74
N LEU A 449 11.18 0.10 19.49
CA LEU A 449 11.94 -0.66 20.48
C LEU A 449 11.06 -1.57 21.35
N ASP A 450 9.91 -1.98 20.83
CA ASP A 450 9.01 -2.89 21.52
C ASP A 450 9.58 -4.32 21.54
N ARG A 451 10.20 -4.67 22.67
CA ARG A 451 10.80 -5.99 22.88
C ARG A 451 9.75 -7.10 23.00
N GLU A 452 8.51 -6.79 23.40
CA GLU A 452 7.43 -7.77 23.45
C GLU A 452 6.96 -8.10 22.03
N PHE A 453 6.69 -7.09 21.21
CA PHE A 453 6.42 -7.28 19.77
C PHE A 453 7.54 -8.08 19.09
N LEU A 454 8.81 -7.72 19.36
CA LEU A 454 9.95 -8.44 18.77
C LEU A 454 9.93 -9.93 19.17
N ARG A 455 9.69 -10.23 20.45
CA ARG A 455 9.72 -11.61 20.97
C ARG A 455 8.52 -12.44 20.51
N GLU A 456 7.31 -11.90 20.63
CA GLU A 456 6.08 -12.68 20.50
C GLU A 456 5.57 -12.75 19.06
N LYS A 457 5.81 -11.71 18.25
CA LYS A 457 5.30 -11.63 16.87
C LYS A 457 6.41 -11.65 15.82
N ALA A 458 7.35 -10.71 15.88
CA ALA A 458 8.33 -10.57 14.80
C ALA A 458 9.34 -11.73 14.74
N PHE A 459 9.94 -12.11 15.87
CA PHE A 459 11.00 -13.12 15.90
C PHE A 459 10.55 -14.50 15.42
N PRO A 460 9.39 -15.06 15.84
CA PRO A 460 8.91 -16.34 15.32
C PRO A 460 8.71 -16.35 13.80
N LEU A 461 8.22 -15.24 13.24
CA LEU A 461 8.04 -15.08 11.79
C LEU A 461 9.38 -14.99 11.06
N ILE A 462 10.31 -14.14 11.54
CA ILE A 462 11.67 -14.00 11.00
C ILE A 462 12.41 -15.34 11.05
N ARG A 463 12.40 -16.00 12.21
CA ARG A 463 13.02 -17.32 12.41
C ARG A 463 12.47 -18.35 11.42
N GLY A 464 11.15 -18.38 11.23
CA GLY A 464 10.51 -19.30 10.30
C GLY A 464 10.92 -19.07 8.84
N ALA A 465 11.10 -17.81 8.42
CA ALA A 465 11.62 -17.52 7.08
C ALA A 465 13.10 -17.93 6.95
N VAL A 466 13.91 -17.64 7.98
CA VAL A 466 15.32 -18.07 8.06
C VAL A 466 15.45 -19.58 7.91
N GLU A 467 14.64 -20.35 8.62
CA GLU A 467 14.65 -21.82 8.57
C GLU A 467 14.36 -22.33 7.14
N PHE A 468 13.41 -21.71 6.42
CA PHE A 468 13.15 -22.05 5.02
C PHE A 468 14.37 -21.77 4.14
N TYR A 469 14.95 -20.57 4.21
CA TYR A 469 16.04 -20.19 3.32
C TYR A 469 17.35 -20.92 3.59
N LEU A 470 17.62 -21.32 4.84
CA LEU A 470 18.75 -22.20 5.14
C LEU A 470 18.64 -23.55 4.40
N GLY A 471 17.41 -24.07 4.24
CA GLY A 471 17.14 -25.29 3.46
C GLY A 471 17.03 -25.07 1.95
N TYR A 472 16.68 -23.85 1.52
CA TYR A 472 16.49 -23.52 0.11
C TYR A 472 17.81 -23.25 -0.63
N LEU A 473 18.80 -22.70 0.07
CA LEU A 473 20.12 -22.40 -0.47
C LEU A 473 20.88 -23.67 -0.86
N VAL A 474 21.48 -23.65 -2.05
CA VAL A 474 22.30 -24.76 -2.57
C VAL A 474 23.74 -24.32 -2.87
N PRO A 475 24.74 -25.19 -2.70
CA PRO A 475 26.13 -24.84 -2.97
C PRO A 475 26.40 -24.73 -4.48
N TYR A 476 27.08 -23.66 -4.90
CA TYR A 476 27.56 -23.46 -6.26
C TYR A 476 28.82 -22.58 -6.27
N ASP A 477 29.90 -23.06 -6.90
CA ASP A 477 31.19 -22.36 -7.04
C ASP A 477 31.71 -21.72 -5.73
N GLY A 478 31.66 -22.49 -4.62
CA GLY A 478 32.11 -22.03 -3.30
C GLY A 478 31.13 -21.10 -2.55
N TYR A 479 30.04 -20.69 -3.19
CA TYR A 479 28.97 -19.89 -2.60
C TYR A 479 27.73 -20.74 -2.30
N LEU A 480 26.77 -20.14 -1.60
CA LEU A 480 25.39 -20.59 -1.51
C LEU A 480 24.50 -19.67 -2.37
N VAL A 481 23.72 -20.27 -3.26
CA VAL A 481 22.82 -19.58 -4.20
C VAL A 481 21.38 -20.06 -4.06
N THR A 482 20.43 -19.22 -4.44
CA THR A 482 19.03 -19.62 -4.64
C THR A 482 18.89 -20.28 -6.00
N ALA A 483 18.19 -21.41 -6.08
CA ALA A 483 17.91 -22.11 -7.34
C ALA A 483 16.61 -22.92 -7.22
N PRO A 484 15.55 -22.57 -7.98
CA PRO A 484 15.45 -21.47 -8.94
C PRO A 484 15.55 -20.07 -8.31
N SER A 485 15.76 -19.07 -9.15
CA SER A 485 15.81 -17.64 -8.79
C SER A 485 15.33 -16.83 -9.99
N THR A 486 14.66 -15.72 -9.73
CA THR A 486 14.27 -14.73 -10.75
C THR A 486 14.64 -13.34 -10.27
N SER A 487 14.65 -12.36 -11.17
CA SER A 487 14.70 -10.94 -10.81
C SER A 487 13.36 -10.33 -11.25
N PRO A 488 12.40 -10.11 -10.35
CA PRO A 488 11.08 -9.59 -10.71
C PRO A 488 11.18 -8.30 -11.53
N GLU A 489 10.49 -8.15 -12.65
CA GLU A 489 9.90 -9.18 -13.52
C GLU A 489 10.67 -9.18 -14.85
N ASN A 490 11.99 -9.11 -14.73
CA ASN A 490 12.91 -8.88 -15.83
C ASN A 490 13.38 -10.21 -16.43
N THR A 491 13.78 -10.14 -17.70
CA THR A 491 14.32 -11.27 -18.46
C THR A 491 15.74 -10.98 -18.94
N PHE A 492 16.47 -12.06 -19.15
CA PHE A 492 17.83 -12.04 -19.66
C PHE A 492 17.95 -12.83 -20.96
N THR A 493 18.97 -12.53 -21.75
CA THR A 493 19.32 -13.30 -22.95
C THR A 493 20.35 -14.37 -22.62
N ALA A 494 20.05 -15.64 -22.89
CA ALA A 494 20.99 -16.75 -22.71
C ALA A 494 22.03 -16.81 -23.85
N SER A 495 23.01 -17.72 -23.73
CA SER A 495 24.12 -17.84 -24.68
C SER A 495 23.71 -18.26 -26.09
N ASP A 496 22.57 -18.93 -26.23
CA ASP A 496 21.96 -19.33 -27.51
C ASP A 496 20.99 -18.27 -28.08
N HIS A 497 20.95 -17.08 -27.46
CA HIS A 497 20.08 -15.95 -27.78
C HIS A 497 18.59 -16.13 -27.46
N SER A 498 18.21 -17.18 -26.74
CA SER A 498 16.88 -17.32 -26.16
C SER A 498 16.66 -16.35 -24.98
N VAL A 499 15.40 -16.09 -24.63
CA VAL A 499 14.99 -15.13 -23.59
C VAL A 499 14.37 -15.88 -22.42
N HIS A 500 14.93 -15.70 -21.22
CA HIS A 500 14.53 -16.44 -20.02
C HIS A 500 14.50 -15.55 -18.78
N SER A 501 13.93 -16.09 -17.70
CA SER A 501 13.76 -15.41 -16.42
C SER A 501 14.23 -16.24 -15.23
N VAL A 502 14.04 -17.56 -15.31
CA VAL A 502 14.46 -18.49 -14.26
C VAL A 502 15.94 -18.79 -14.40
N THR A 503 16.68 -18.52 -13.33
CA THR A 503 18.11 -18.76 -13.22
C THR A 503 18.46 -19.12 -11.77
N PHE A 504 19.66 -18.80 -11.31
CA PHE A 504 20.10 -18.98 -9.93
C PHE A 504 20.79 -17.72 -9.40
N GLY A 505 20.66 -17.47 -8.09
CA GLY A 505 21.42 -16.46 -7.36
C GLY A 505 21.28 -15.03 -7.87
N SER A 506 20.04 -14.55 -8.12
CA SER A 506 19.82 -13.14 -8.44
C SER A 506 20.36 -12.22 -7.34
N THR A 507 20.76 -11.00 -7.72
CA THR A 507 21.25 -10.01 -6.75
C THR A 507 20.16 -9.62 -5.76
N MET A 508 18.90 -9.59 -6.18
CA MET A 508 17.77 -9.31 -5.29
C MET A 508 17.63 -10.38 -4.21
N ASP A 509 17.60 -11.67 -4.57
CA ASP A 509 17.53 -12.79 -3.63
C ASP A 509 18.67 -12.70 -2.62
N CYS A 510 19.91 -12.56 -3.11
CA CYS A 510 21.09 -12.47 -2.26
C CYS A 510 21.02 -11.27 -1.30
N SER A 511 20.44 -10.15 -1.74
CA SER A 511 20.27 -8.96 -0.90
C SER A 511 19.21 -9.17 0.17
N ILE A 512 18.04 -9.71 -0.18
CA ILE A 512 16.97 -10.02 0.78
C ILE A 512 17.50 -11.00 1.84
N LEU A 513 18.24 -12.05 1.45
CA LEU A 513 18.78 -13.03 2.39
C LEU A 513 19.87 -12.46 3.30
N LYS A 514 20.75 -11.58 2.78
CA LYS A 514 21.73 -10.87 3.61
C LYS A 514 21.04 -10.02 4.68
N GLU A 515 19.99 -9.30 4.32
CA GLU A 515 19.23 -8.48 5.26
C GLU A 515 18.47 -9.34 6.27
N LEU A 516 17.74 -10.37 5.82
CA LEU A 516 17.01 -11.30 6.69
C LEU A 516 17.93 -11.96 7.72
N PHE A 517 19.05 -12.53 7.27
CA PHE A 517 20.01 -13.20 8.15
C PHE A 517 20.69 -12.21 9.10
N GLY A 518 21.04 -11.02 8.63
CA GLY A 518 21.58 -9.95 9.48
C GLY A 518 20.60 -9.51 10.57
N ASN A 519 19.33 -9.31 10.21
CA ASN A 519 18.28 -8.92 11.14
C ASN A 519 17.96 -10.02 12.15
N TYR A 520 17.95 -11.29 11.71
CA TYR A 520 17.81 -12.44 12.60
C TYR A 520 18.90 -12.49 13.66
N LEU A 521 20.18 -12.34 13.27
CA LEU A 521 21.29 -12.34 14.22
C LEU A 521 21.20 -11.20 15.23
N LYS A 522 20.78 -10.01 14.80
CA LYS A 522 20.53 -8.87 15.70
C LYS A 522 19.37 -9.16 16.65
N ALA A 523 18.28 -9.73 16.18
CA ALA A 523 17.14 -10.11 17.01
C ALA A 523 17.52 -11.19 18.05
N CYS A 524 18.30 -12.19 17.64
CA CYS A 524 18.89 -13.20 18.53
C CYS A 524 19.73 -12.57 19.64
N GLU A 525 20.61 -11.62 19.31
CA GLU A 525 21.41 -10.89 20.30
C GLU A 525 20.53 -10.10 21.28
N ILE A 526 19.51 -9.39 20.77
CA ILE A 526 18.60 -8.60 21.60
C ILE A 526 17.76 -9.47 22.53
N LEU A 527 17.31 -10.63 22.05
CA LEU A 527 16.41 -11.53 22.79
C LEU A 527 17.15 -12.59 23.61
N ASP A 528 18.48 -12.63 23.53
CA ASP A 528 19.34 -13.64 24.17
C ASP A 528 19.02 -15.08 23.68
N ILE A 529 18.78 -15.25 22.38
CA ILE A 529 18.44 -16.53 21.72
C ILE A 529 19.61 -17.00 20.85
N THR A 530 19.98 -18.28 20.95
CA THR A 530 21.14 -18.85 20.22
C THR A 530 20.78 -19.83 19.10
N ASP A 531 19.50 -20.12 18.93
CA ASP A 531 18.98 -21.02 17.89
C ASP A 531 19.47 -20.58 16.48
N LEU A 532 19.79 -21.54 15.60
CA LEU A 532 20.27 -21.38 14.21
C LEU A 532 21.40 -20.37 13.93
N MET A 533 21.98 -19.74 14.96
CA MET A 533 22.91 -18.62 14.76
C MET A 533 24.17 -19.02 14.00
N ASP A 534 24.69 -20.24 14.24
CA ASP A 534 25.93 -20.70 13.64
C ASP A 534 25.71 -21.08 12.16
N GLU A 535 24.59 -21.72 11.85
CA GLU A 535 24.12 -22.00 10.50
C GLU A 535 23.92 -20.71 9.71
N VAL A 536 23.25 -19.72 10.30
CA VAL A 536 23.02 -18.41 9.68
C VAL A 536 24.34 -17.67 9.44
N LYS A 537 25.25 -17.63 10.43
CA LYS A 537 26.58 -17.03 10.25
C LYS A 537 27.39 -17.73 9.16
N ALA A 538 27.30 -19.05 9.07
CA ALA A 538 27.99 -19.83 8.05
C ALA A 538 27.40 -19.56 6.65
N ALA A 539 26.07 -19.50 6.54
CA ALA A 539 25.38 -19.21 5.29
C ALA A 539 25.66 -17.78 4.81
N LEU A 540 25.55 -16.80 5.69
CA LEU A 540 25.78 -15.38 5.38
C LEU A 540 27.18 -15.13 4.80
N LYS A 541 28.21 -15.82 5.32
CA LYS A 541 29.59 -15.75 4.80
C LYS A 541 29.75 -16.34 3.39
N LYS A 542 28.82 -17.19 2.97
CA LYS A 542 28.84 -17.89 1.68
C LYS A 542 27.82 -17.35 0.69
N LEU A 543 26.97 -16.39 1.06
CA LEU A 543 26.10 -15.71 0.10
C LEU A 543 26.93 -14.93 -0.91
N LEU A 544 26.44 -14.83 -2.14
CA LEU A 544 27.12 -14.15 -3.23
C LEU A 544 27.41 -12.68 -2.87
N PRO A 545 28.66 -12.18 -3.02
CA PRO A 545 28.95 -10.76 -2.90
C PRO A 545 28.31 -9.97 -4.04
N PHE A 546 28.15 -8.66 -3.85
CA PHE A 546 27.77 -7.78 -4.95
C PHE A 546 28.86 -7.81 -6.03
N LYS A 547 28.45 -7.88 -7.29
CA LYS A 547 29.37 -7.91 -8.43
C LYS A 547 29.07 -6.74 -9.37
N ILE A 548 30.13 -6.27 -10.02
CA ILE A 548 30.06 -5.21 -11.03
C ILE A 548 30.19 -5.89 -12.40
N GLY A 549 29.22 -5.65 -13.27
CA GLY A 549 29.16 -6.23 -14.61
C GLY A 549 30.06 -5.50 -15.60
N LYS A 550 30.13 -6.03 -16.82
CA LYS A 550 30.98 -5.50 -17.90
C LYS A 550 30.67 -4.07 -18.32
N GLU A 551 29.45 -3.59 -18.08
CA GLU A 551 29.03 -2.20 -18.37
C GLU A 551 29.30 -1.26 -17.19
N GLY A 552 29.92 -1.76 -16.10
CA GLY A 552 30.14 -1.01 -14.86
C GLY A 552 28.91 -0.91 -13.96
N GLN A 553 27.83 -1.62 -14.28
CA GLN A 553 26.57 -1.67 -13.55
C GLN A 553 26.61 -2.69 -12.40
N LEU A 554 25.80 -2.50 -11.37
CA LEU A 554 25.54 -3.57 -10.40
C LEU A 554 24.83 -4.72 -11.14
N GLN A 555 25.41 -5.92 -11.13
CA GLN A 555 24.84 -7.06 -11.84
C GLN A 555 23.47 -7.44 -11.27
N GLU A 556 22.52 -7.80 -12.14
CA GLU A 556 21.18 -8.21 -11.74
C GLU A 556 21.08 -9.71 -11.42
N TRP A 557 21.82 -10.54 -12.15
CA TRP A 557 21.87 -11.99 -11.96
C TRP A 557 23.28 -12.47 -11.59
N TYR A 558 23.40 -13.75 -11.22
CA TYR A 558 24.69 -14.37 -10.89
C TYR A 558 25.72 -14.28 -12.04
N LEU A 559 25.26 -14.54 -13.27
CA LEU A 559 26.03 -14.36 -14.50
C LEU A 559 25.74 -12.99 -15.12
N ASP A 560 26.72 -12.47 -15.89
CA ASP A 560 26.62 -11.17 -16.57
C ASP A 560 25.80 -11.22 -17.87
N TYR A 561 24.54 -11.63 -17.76
CA TYR A 561 23.67 -11.76 -18.92
C TYR A 561 23.40 -10.40 -19.60
N PRO A 562 23.26 -10.38 -20.93
CA PRO A 562 22.62 -9.27 -21.62
C PRO A 562 21.17 -9.08 -21.15
N GLU A 563 20.80 -7.82 -20.95
CA GLU A 563 19.44 -7.41 -20.58
C GLU A 563 18.55 -7.42 -21.83
N VAL A 564 17.35 -7.99 -21.72
CA VAL A 564 16.36 -7.96 -22.82
C VAL A 564 15.68 -6.60 -22.88
N ASP A 565 15.25 -6.10 -21.72
CA ASP A 565 14.69 -4.75 -21.55
C ASP A 565 15.59 -3.93 -20.63
N MET A 566 16.42 -3.07 -21.24
CA MET A 566 17.31 -2.18 -20.48
C MET A 566 16.55 -1.14 -19.65
N HIS A 567 15.35 -0.76 -20.09
CA HIS A 567 14.50 0.26 -19.44
C HIS A 567 13.40 -0.37 -18.58
N HIS A 568 13.57 -1.64 -18.20
CA HIS A 568 12.60 -2.38 -17.42
C HIS A 568 12.17 -1.61 -16.17
N ARG A 569 10.87 -1.67 -15.86
CA ARG A 569 10.26 -0.90 -14.76
C ARG A 569 10.77 -1.32 -13.38
N HIS A 570 11.14 -2.59 -13.20
CA HIS A 570 11.76 -3.04 -11.95
C HIS A 570 13.27 -2.73 -11.93
N VAL A 571 13.74 -2.44 -10.71
CA VAL A 571 15.14 -2.19 -10.36
C VAL A 571 15.55 -3.09 -9.20
N SER A 572 15.08 -4.34 -9.25
CA SER A 572 15.15 -5.36 -8.19
C SER A 572 16.57 -5.61 -7.66
N GLN A 573 17.58 -5.53 -8.52
CA GLN A 573 18.99 -5.62 -8.12
C GLN A 573 19.44 -4.49 -7.19
N LEU A 574 18.74 -3.37 -7.19
CA LEU A 574 19.02 -2.21 -6.33
C LEU A 574 18.29 -2.26 -4.98
N TYR A 575 17.59 -3.35 -4.67
CA TYR A 575 16.96 -3.56 -3.36
C TYR A 575 17.94 -3.30 -2.19
N GLY A 576 19.20 -3.77 -2.31
CA GLY A 576 20.22 -3.58 -1.28
C GLY A 576 20.63 -2.12 -1.02
N LEU A 577 20.29 -1.20 -1.93
CA LEU A 577 20.44 0.25 -1.76
C LEU A 577 19.17 0.89 -1.18
N TYR A 578 18.00 0.46 -1.67
CA TYR A 578 16.69 0.83 -1.13
C TYR A 578 15.61 -0.16 -1.59
N PRO A 579 14.69 -0.60 -0.72
CA PRO A 579 14.53 -0.20 0.68
C PRO A 579 15.50 -0.89 1.64
N GLY A 580 16.20 -1.93 1.19
CA GLY A 580 17.26 -2.57 1.97
C GLY A 580 18.37 -1.60 2.32
N ASN A 581 19.12 -1.92 3.37
CA ASN A 581 20.19 -1.05 3.88
C ASN A 581 21.54 -1.76 3.91
N LEU A 582 21.96 -2.31 2.77
CA LEU A 582 23.18 -3.13 2.62
C LEU A 582 24.32 -2.41 1.89
N ILE A 583 24.00 -1.42 1.06
CA ILE A 583 24.98 -0.60 0.33
C ILE A 583 24.98 0.79 0.97
N HIS A 584 26.09 1.15 1.60
CA HIS A 584 26.23 2.36 2.42
C HIS A 584 27.03 3.44 1.71
N ARG A 585 27.06 4.65 2.29
CA ARG A 585 27.76 5.83 1.74
C ARG A 585 29.26 5.60 1.54
N GLU A 586 29.83 4.70 2.33
CA GLU A 586 31.24 4.34 2.27
C GLU A 586 31.57 3.40 1.08
N ASP A 587 30.59 2.70 0.52
CA ASP A 587 30.75 1.72 -0.56
C ASP A 587 30.84 2.38 -1.94
N LYS A 588 31.82 3.27 -2.13
CA LYS A 588 31.93 4.16 -3.30
C LYS A 588 31.87 3.42 -4.64
N GLU A 589 32.50 2.26 -4.74
CA GLU A 589 32.51 1.46 -5.97
C GLU A 589 31.13 0.84 -6.28
N LEU A 590 30.44 0.34 -5.25
CA LEU A 590 29.08 -0.19 -5.40
C LEU A 590 28.08 0.93 -5.68
N LEU A 591 28.21 2.10 -5.04
CA LEU A 591 27.36 3.25 -5.34
C LEU A 591 27.52 3.71 -6.79
N ALA A 592 28.74 3.70 -7.32
CA ALA A 592 28.98 3.98 -8.74
C ALA A 592 28.29 2.94 -9.63
N ALA A 593 28.38 1.65 -9.28
CA ALA A 593 27.73 0.58 -10.02
C ALA A 593 26.19 0.64 -9.96
N CYS A 594 25.62 0.99 -8.80
CA CYS A 594 24.19 1.25 -8.64
C CYS A 594 23.74 2.44 -9.49
N ARG A 595 24.52 3.51 -9.54
CA ARG A 595 24.25 4.67 -10.40
C ARG A 595 24.22 4.27 -11.86
N VAL A 596 25.20 3.51 -12.34
CA VAL A 596 25.21 3.02 -13.73
C VAL A 596 23.99 2.14 -14.03
N ALA A 597 23.63 1.23 -13.12
CA ALA A 597 22.42 0.40 -13.29
C ALA A 597 21.14 1.25 -13.39
N LEU A 598 21.00 2.26 -12.52
CA LEU A 598 19.84 3.13 -12.50
C LEU A 598 19.80 4.10 -13.69
N ASP A 599 20.96 4.58 -14.15
CA ASP A 599 21.11 5.38 -15.37
C ASP A 599 20.61 4.62 -16.59
N ARG A 600 20.98 3.35 -16.73
CA ARG A 600 20.56 2.46 -17.82
C ARG A 600 19.04 2.23 -17.81
N ARG A 601 18.44 2.10 -16.62
CA ARG A 601 16.98 1.95 -16.44
C ARG A 601 16.19 3.20 -16.81
N GLY A 602 16.83 4.38 -16.85
CA GLY A 602 16.21 5.65 -17.21
C GLY A 602 15.22 6.19 -16.16
N ASP A 603 14.65 7.36 -16.44
CA ASP A 603 13.80 8.12 -15.51
C ASP A 603 12.29 8.01 -15.82
N GLU A 604 11.91 7.07 -16.69
CA GLU A 604 10.52 6.81 -17.04
C GLU A 604 10.02 5.53 -16.37
N GLY A 605 8.71 5.35 -16.35
CA GLY A 605 8.06 4.16 -15.80
C GLY A 605 6.63 4.42 -15.37
N THR A 606 6.09 3.44 -14.66
CA THR A 606 4.80 3.52 -13.96
C THR A 606 4.92 4.40 -12.71
N GLY A 607 3.81 4.73 -12.06
CA GLY A 607 3.82 5.56 -10.84
C GLY A 607 4.74 5.02 -9.72
N TRP A 608 4.60 3.74 -9.35
CA TRP A 608 5.48 3.11 -8.35
C TRP A 608 6.94 3.06 -8.80
N CYS A 609 7.19 2.84 -10.10
CA CYS A 609 8.55 2.76 -10.64
C CYS A 609 9.28 4.07 -10.44
N MET A 610 8.64 5.20 -10.78
CA MET A 610 9.22 6.53 -10.58
C MET A 610 9.45 6.82 -9.09
N ALA A 611 8.52 6.42 -8.21
CA ALA A 611 8.67 6.59 -6.77
C ALA A 611 9.87 5.80 -6.21
N TRP A 612 10.04 4.52 -6.58
CA TRP A 612 11.20 3.72 -6.16
C TRP A 612 12.52 4.30 -6.69
N LYS A 613 12.55 4.68 -7.98
CA LYS A 613 13.70 5.35 -8.58
C LYS A 613 14.04 6.66 -7.85
N ALA A 614 13.05 7.43 -7.38
CA ALA A 614 13.28 8.65 -6.60
C ALA A 614 13.95 8.35 -5.25
N CYS A 615 13.51 7.31 -4.52
CA CYS A 615 14.19 6.86 -3.30
C CYS A 615 15.64 6.46 -3.58
N LEU A 616 15.89 5.73 -4.67
CA LEU A 616 17.23 5.30 -5.06
C LEU A 616 18.14 6.47 -5.43
N TRP A 617 17.65 7.45 -6.20
CA TRP A 617 18.40 8.67 -6.49
C TRP A 617 18.71 9.48 -5.23
N ALA A 618 17.79 9.53 -4.26
CA ALA A 618 18.07 10.11 -2.95
C ALA A 618 19.19 9.35 -2.22
N ARG A 619 19.20 8.02 -2.25
CA ARG A 619 20.31 7.22 -1.67
C ARG A 619 21.64 7.42 -2.41
N LEU A 620 21.61 7.70 -3.71
CA LEU A 620 22.79 8.01 -4.52
C LEU A 620 23.27 9.48 -4.40
N GLY A 621 22.57 10.30 -3.62
CA GLY A 621 22.93 11.71 -3.40
C GLY A 621 22.54 12.65 -4.54
N ASP A 622 21.55 12.28 -5.37
CA ASP A 622 21.08 13.07 -6.51
C ASP A 622 19.66 13.63 -6.30
N GLY A 623 19.57 14.77 -5.61
CA GLY A 623 18.29 15.36 -5.21
C GLY A 623 17.52 15.95 -6.38
N GLU A 624 18.21 16.51 -7.36
CA GLU A 624 17.59 17.05 -8.57
C GLU A 624 16.87 15.97 -9.35
N ARG A 625 17.51 14.81 -9.50
CA ARG A 625 16.92 13.69 -10.23
C ARG A 625 15.80 13.02 -9.47
N ALA A 626 15.92 12.90 -8.14
CA ALA A 626 14.83 12.46 -7.30
C ALA A 626 13.61 13.39 -7.43
N LEU A 627 13.81 14.71 -7.34
CA LEU A 627 12.75 15.71 -7.51
C LEU A 627 12.13 15.67 -8.92
N LYS A 628 12.95 15.50 -9.96
CA LYS A 628 12.48 15.33 -11.35
C LYS A 628 11.49 14.16 -11.47
N LEU A 629 11.80 13.01 -10.88
CA LEU A 629 10.92 11.84 -10.89
C LEU A 629 9.60 12.09 -10.15
N LEU A 630 9.65 12.75 -8.99
CA LEU A 630 8.43 13.14 -8.27
C LEU A 630 7.56 14.09 -9.11
N LYS A 631 8.17 15.06 -9.79
CA LYS A 631 7.46 15.96 -10.71
C LYS A 631 6.88 15.21 -11.92
N ASN A 632 7.60 14.23 -12.47
CA ASN A 632 7.10 13.38 -13.55
C ASN A 632 5.87 12.58 -13.10
N GLN A 633 5.90 11.99 -11.90
CA GLN A 633 4.76 11.28 -11.34
C GLN A 633 3.53 12.18 -11.14
N LEU A 634 3.73 13.47 -10.84
CA LEU A 634 2.64 14.46 -10.70
C LEU A 634 2.02 14.91 -12.03
N HIS A 635 2.46 14.35 -13.17
CA HIS A 635 1.82 14.60 -14.46
C HIS A 635 0.38 14.05 -14.47
N VAL A 636 -0.58 14.89 -14.87
CA VAL A 636 -2.00 14.50 -14.91
C VAL A 636 -2.25 13.55 -16.07
N THR A 637 -2.88 12.40 -15.80
CA THR A 637 -3.32 11.44 -16.82
C THR A 637 -4.81 11.11 -16.70
N LYS A 638 -5.39 10.63 -17.81
CA LYS A 638 -6.74 10.07 -17.88
C LYS A 638 -6.73 8.64 -18.45
N GLU A 639 -5.56 8.03 -18.61
CA GLU A 639 -5.45 6.67 -19.11
C GLU A 639 -5.97 5.68 -18.06
N GLU A 640 -6.87 4.79 -18.45
CA GLU A 640 -7.50 3.80 -17.57
C GLU A 640 -7.21 2.37 -18.02
N ASN A 641 -6.66 2.18 -19.22
CA ASN A 641 -6.26 0.86 -19.68
C ASN A 641 -5.00 0.39 -18.94
N CYS A 642 -4.92 -0.92 -18.72
CA CYS A 642 -3.71 -1.54 -18.17
C CYS A 642 -2.54 -1.34 -19.13
N SER A 643 -1.50 -0.64 -18.65
CA SER A 643 -0.27 -0.39 -19.36
C SER A 643 0.92 -0.52 -18.40
N LEU A 644 2.05 -1.01 -18.89
CA LEU A 644 3.30 -1.07 -18.12
C LEU A 644 4.15 0.21 -18.25
N VAL A 645 3.63 1.23 -18.91
CA VAL A 645 4.25 2.55 -19.13
C VAL A 645 3.22 3.67 -19.05
N GLY A 646 3.67 4.92 -18.93
CA GLY A 646 2.80 6.09 -18.96
C GLY A 646 2.14 6.42 -17.63
N GLY A 647 2.84 6.16 -16.51
CA GLY A 647 2.39 6.50 -15.17
C GLY A 647 2.10 7.99 -14.98
N GLY A 648 1.60 8.35 -13.80
CA GLY A 648 1.22 9.73 -13.52
C GLY A 648 0.32 9.84 -12.29
N THR A 649 -0.52 10.86 -12.30
CA THR A 649 -1.48 11.16 -11.24
C THR A 649 -2.85 11.49 -11.84
N TYR A 650 -3.93 10.94 -11.30
CA TYR A 650 -5.28 11.25 -11.71
C TYR A 650 -5.78 12.59 -11.11
N PRO A 651 -6.87 13.18 -11.61
CA PRO A 651 -7.41 14.44 -11.07
C PRO A 651 -7.68 14.45 -9.56
N ASN A 652 -8.03 13.29 -8.98
CA ASN A 652 -8.22 13.11 -7.54
C ASN A 652 -6.90 12.85 -6.76
N MET A 653 -5.74 13.06 -7.39
CA MET A 653 -4.39 12.81 -6.86
C MET A 653 -4.03 11.33 -6.60
N LEU A 654 -4.87 10.36 -6.99
CA LEU A 654 -4.46 8.96 -6.95
C LEU A 654 -3.39 8.68 -8.01
N CYS A 655 -2.44 7.82 -7.65
CA CYS A 655 -1.34 7.44 -8.52
C CYS A 655 -1.81 6.55 -9.68
N ALA A 656 -1.32 6.83 -10.88
CA ALA A 656 -1.57 6.02 -12.05
C ALA A 656 -0.37 5.11 -12.30
N HIS A 657 -0.63 3.80 -12.39
CA HIS A 657 0.27 2.85 -13.01
C HIS A 657 0.46 3.15 -14.50
N PRO A 658 -0.59 3.32 -15.35
CA PRO A 658 -2.04 3.13 -15.18
C PRO A 658 -2.52 1.66 -15.31
N PRO A 659 -3.70 1.29 -14.74
CA PRO A 659 -4.69 2.14 -14.06
C PRO A 659 -4.29 2.54 -12.62
N PHE A 660 -5.24 3.01 -11.80
CA PHE A 660 -5.00 3.34 -10.39
C PHE A 660 -4.29 2.22 -9.63
N GLN A 661 -3.12 2.58 -9.07
CA GLN A 661 -2.35 1.79 -8.12
C GLN A 661 -1.83 2.73 -7.02
N ILE A 662 -2.08 2.37 -5.77
CA ILE A 662 -1.84 3.26 -4.62
C ILE A 662 -0.37 3.31 -4.19
N ASP A 663 0.39 2.27 -4.50
CA ASP A 663 1.82 2.11 -4.19
C ASP A 663 2.64 3.38 -4.47
N GLY A 664 2.49 3.96 -5.65
CA GLY A 664 3.21 5.18 -6.01
C GLY A 664 2.83 6.39 -5.15
N ASN A 665 1.62 6.49 -4.59
CA ASN A 665 1.31 7.56 -3.62
C ASN A 665 2.17 7.40 -2.35
N PHE A 666 2.27 6.19 -1.81
CA PHE A 666 3.04 5.89 -0.61
C PHE A 666 4.55 5.98 -0.86
N GLY A 667 5.02 5.45 -1.98
CA GLY A 667 6.40 5.58 -2.43
C GLY A 667 6.83 7.03 -2.64
N PHE A 668 5.93 7.89 -3.15
CA PHE A 668 6.19 9.32 -3.30
C PHE A 668 6.55 9.97 -1.96
N ALA A 669 5.75 9.72 -0.93
CA ALA A 669 6.02 10.27 0.40
C ALA A 669 7.30 9.68 1.01
N ALA A 670 7.57 8.39 0.79
CA ALA A 670 8.84 7.77 1.20
C ALA A 670 10.05 8.46 0.55
N ALA A 671 9.99 8.76 -0.75
CA ALA A 671 11.05 9.46 -1.47
C ALA A 671 11.29 10.89 -0.95
N VAL A 672 10.21 11.63 -0.65
CA VAL A 672 10.31 12.95 0.00
C VAL A 672 11.08 12.82 1.32
N LEU A 673 10.74 11.83 2.14
CA LEU A 673 11.41 11.62 3.42
C LEU A 673 12.86 11.15 3.28
N GLU A 674 13.19 10.33 2.27
CA GLU A 674 14.58 9.91 1.97
C GLU A 674 15.49 11.06 1.52
N MET A 675 14.92 12.11 0.90
CA MET A 675 15.68 13.34 0.60
C MET A 675 15.93 14.20 1.85
N LEU A 676 15.02 14.15 2.83
CA LEU A 676 15.10 14.97 4.05
C LEU A 676 15.91 14.33 5.18
N VAL A 677 15.75 13.01 5.40
CA VAL A 677 16.44 12.28 6.48
C VAL A 677 16.72 10.83 6.09
N GLN A 678 17.98 10.41 6.29
CA GLN A 678 18.45 9.03 6.13
C GLN A 678 19.09 8.51 7.42
N TYR A 679 19.18 7.19 7.53
CA TYR A 679 19.74 6.51 8.71
C TYR A 679 20.71 5.39 8.30
N GLN A 680 21.80 5.26 9.05
CA GLN A 680 22.74 4.15 8.93
C GLN A 680 23.25 3.81 10.34
N ASP A 681 22.85 2.66 10.87
CA ASP A 681 23.14 2.23 12.24
C ASP A 681 22.76 3.30 13.29
N ASP A 682 23.73 3.90 13.98
CA ASP A 682 23.55 4.95 14.98
C ASP A 682 23.65 6.38 14.41
N ARG A 683 23.83 6.50 13.08
CA ARG A 683 23.96 7.76 12.35
C ARG A 683 22.63 8.25 11.79
N ILE A 684 22.36 9.54 11.98
CA ILE A 684 21.22 10.26 11.41
C ILE A 684 21.76 11.35 10.49
N PHE A 685 21.40 11.28 9.21
CA PHE A 685 21.79 12.26 8.20
C PHE A 685 20.62 13.21 7.94
N PHE A 686 20.81 14.48 8.26
CA PHE A 686 19.84 15.55 8.01
C PHE A 686 20.15 16.23 6.69
N LEU A 687 19.09 16.50 5.90
CA LEU A 687 19.20 17.04 4.54
C LEU A 687 20.30 16.33 3.73
N PRO A 688 20.32 14.98 3.74
CA PRO A 688 21.39 14.20 3.10
C PRO A 688 21.56 14.55 1.63
N VAL A 689 20.45 14.92 0.99
CA VAL A 689 20.38 15.27 -0.42
C VAL A 689 19.15 16.16 -0.64
N LEU A 690 19.37 17.46 -0.80
CA LEU A 690 18.29 18.42 -0.95
C LEU A 690 18.31 19.03 -2.35
N PRO A 691 17.19 19.04 -3.10
CA PRO A 691 17.10 19.78 -4.35
C PRO A 691 17.34 21.28 -4.13
N GLU A 692 17.83 22.00 -5.14
CA GLU A 692 18.08 23.44 -5.11
C GLU A 692 16.80 24.25 -4.86
N GLU A 693 15.63 23.75 -5.24
CA GLU A 693 14.34 24.40 -5.05
C GLU A 693 13.82 24.33 -3.59
N TRP A 694 14.37 23.46 -2.75
CA TRP A 694 13.96 23.31 -1.34
C TRP A 694 14.94 24.05 -0.43
N LYS A 695 15.13 25.34 -0.65
CA LYS A 695 16.07 26.17 0.10
C LYS A 695 15.67 26.31 1.56
N ASP A 696 14.39 26.51 1.81
CA ASP A 696 13.82 26.73 3.12
C ASP A 696 12.67 25.74 3.36
N GLY A 697 12.50 25.35 4.60
CA GLY A 697 11.38 24.50 4.97
C GLY A 697 11.44 24.05 6.42
N LYS A 698 10.43 23.25 6.78
CA LYS A 698 10.25 22.73 8.11
C LYS A 698 9.59 21.36 8.05
N ILE A 699 10.05 20.46 8.91
CA ILE A 699 9.38 19.20 9.17
C ILE A 699 9.29 19.01 10.68
N SER A 700 8.13 18.53 11.14
CA SER A 700 7.91 18.17 12.55
C SER A 700 7.25 16.81 12.65
N GLY A 701 7.58 16.06 13.69
CA GLY A 701 7.00 14.76 13.98
C GLY A 701 7.60 13.59 13.20
N LEU A 702 8.71 13.79 12.51
CA LEU A 702 9.39 12.73 11.76
C LEU A 702 9.95 11.68 12.73
N ARG A 703 9.86 10.40 12.39
CA ARG A 703 10.37 9.31 13.23
C ARG A 703 11.70 8.77 12.72
N ALA A 704 12.55 8.33 13.65
CA ALA A 704 13.81 7.66 13.38
C ALA A 704 14.00 6.40 14.25
N PRO A 705 14.82 5.44 13.80
CA PRO A 705 15.18 4.26 14.59
C PRO A 705 15.69 4.60 16.00
N GLY A 706 15.17 3.90 17.01
CA GLY A 706 15.43 4.14 18.42
C GLY A 706 14.30 4.86 19.15
N GLY A 707 13.06 4.79 18.66
CA GLY A 707 11.95 5.48 19.32
C GLY A 707 12.09 7.00 19.29
N ILE A 708 12.75 7.56 18.27
CA ILE A 708 13.10 8.98 18.19
C ILE A 708 12.05 9.75 17.38
N THR A 709 11.58 10.87 17.92
CA THR A 709 10.85 11.92 17.18
C THR A 709 11.79 13.09 16.91
N ILE A 710 11.72 13.63 15.70
CA ILE A 710 12.60 14.68 15.19
C ILE A 710 11.74 15.81 14.62
N ASP A 711 12.08 17.03 15.03
CA ASP A 711 11.64 18.26 14.39
C ASP A 711 12.86 19.06 13.93
N PHE A 712 12.80 19.67 12.75
CA PHE A 712 13.81 20.63 12.32
C PHE A 712 13.30 21.66 11.32
N VAL A 713 13.98 22.80 11.30
CA VAL A 713 13.80 23.89 10.35
C VAL A 713 15.11 24.07 9.60
N TRP A 714 15.02 24.32 8.30
CA TRP A 714 16.18 24.70 7.50
C TRP A 714 15.94 26.00 6.75
N LYS A 715 17.01 26.76 6.59
CA LYS A 715 17.08 27.98 5.79
C LYS A 715 18.36 28.00 4.99
N ASP A 716 18.30 28.45 3.74
CA ASP A 716 19.42 28.42 2.81
C ASP A 716 20.11 27.04 2.78
N ARG A 717 19.28 25.98 2.82
CA ARG A 717 19.67 24.55 2.83
C ARG A 717 20.49 24.12 4.06
N CYS A 718 20.48 24.91 5.13
CA CYS A 718 21.15 24.62 6.38
C CYS A 718 20.14 24.46 7.52
N ILE A 719 20.31 23.43 8.36
CA ILE A 719 19.52 23.26 9.58
C ILE A 719 19.78 24.45 10.50
N THR A 720 18.73 25.18 10.88
CA THR A 720 18.79 26.33 11.79
C THR A 720 18.19 26.04 13.16
N GLU A 721 17.27 25.08 13.23
CA GLU A 721 16.65 24.62 14.47
C GLU A 721 16.48 23.11 14.36
N CYS A 722 16.81 22.37 15.42
CA CYS A 722 16.57 20.94 15.46
C CYS A 722 16.35 20.45 16.89
N SER A 723 15.28 19.70 17.09
CA SER A 723 14.97 19.00 18.34
C SER A 723 14.79 17.51 18.10
N LEU A 724 15.38 16.70 18.99
CA LEU A 724 15.18 15.27 19.03
C LEU A 724 14.64 14.88 20.40
N GLN A 725 13.68 13.96 20.43
CA GLN A 725 13.19 13.32 21.64
C GLN A 725 13.24 11.81 21.44
N SER A 726 13.85 11.08 22.38
CA SER A 726 13.87 9.62 22.37
C SER A 726 13.10 9.05 23.56
N GLN A 727 12.52 7.87 23.40
CA GLN A 727 11.87 7.13 24.48
C GLN A 727 12.89 6.46 25.44
N THR A 728 14.14 6.29 25.03
CA THR A 728 15.18 5.63 25.83
C THR A 728 16.50 6.41 25.81
N ASP A 729 17.36 6.15 26.80
CA ASP A 729 18.71 6.72 26.83
C ASP A 729 19.57 6.11 25.71
N MET A 730 20.15 6.95 24.85
CA MET A 730 20.97 6.46 23.74
C MET A 730 21.93 7.50 23.20
N VAL A 731 22.93 7.00 22.48
CA VAL A 731 23.88 7.82 21.75
C VAL A 731 23.55 7.77 20.26
N ARG A 732 23.61 8.93 19.61
CA ARG A 732 23.48 9.06 18.16
C ARG A 732 24.58 9.94 17.60
N ILE A 733 24.94 9.70 16.35
CA ILE A 733 25.83 10.54 15.57
C ILE A 733 24.97 11.31 14.57
N LEU A 734 24.92 12.63 14.71
CA LEU A 734 24.14 13.49 13.83
C LEU A 734 25.06 14.09 12.77
N LEU A 735 24.68 13.98 11.50
CA LEU A 735 25.35 14.59 10.37
C LEU A 735 24.42 15.67 9.78
N TYR A 736 24.82 16.93 9.92
CA TYR A 736 24.05 18.09 9.47
C TYR A 736 25.01 19.25 9.15
N ASN A 737 24.67 20.13 8.20
CA ASN A 737 25.48 21.32 7.85
C ASN A 737 26.98 21.04 7.63
N GLY A 738 27.35 19.86 7.13
CA GLY A 738 28.74 19.45 6.91
C GLY A 738 29.53 19.10 8.19
N ILE A 739 28.88 18.99 9.36
CA ILE A 739 29.50 18.59 10.62
C ILE A 739 28.95 17.26 11.13
N GLU A 740 29.79 16.54 11.88
CA GLU A 740 29.44 15.32 12.59
C GLU A 740 29.45 15.60 14.10
N LYS A 741 28.33 15.32 14.79
CA LYS A 741 28.17 15.59 16.23
C LYS A 741 27.61 14.37 16.95
N LYS A 742 28.36 13.86 17.92
CA LYS A 742 27.91 12.82 18.84
C LYS A 742 27.02 13.44 19.92
N VAL A 743 25.83 12.90 20.10
CA VAL A 743 24.81 13.41 21.04
C VAL A 743 24.31 12.28 21.92
N MET A 744 24.17 12.56 23.22
CA MET A 744 23.46 11.71 24.17
C MET A 744 22.01 12.19 24.25
N LEU A 745 21.08 11.36 23.80
CA LEU A 745 19.65 11.56 23.98
C LEU A 745 19.25 10.92 25.32
N LYS A 746 18.59 11.71 26.17
CA LYS A 746 18.02 11.23 27.43
C LYS A 746 16.54 10.89 27.22
N ALA A 747 16.11 9.79 27.82
CA ALA A 747 14.74 9.32 27.73
C ALA A 747 13.75 10.43 28.06
N ASN A 748 12.76 10.61 27.19
CA ASN A 748 11.66 11.56 27.27
C ASN A 748 12.09 13.03 27.44
N THR A 749 13.34 13.36 27.13
CA THR A 749 13.88 14.73 27.20
C THR A 749 14.12 15.27 25.80
N ILE A 750 13.70 16.51 25.55
CA ILE A 750 13.96 17.20 24.29
C ILE A 750 15.42 17.66 24.27
N CYS A 751 16.16 17.26 23.25
CA CYS A 751 17.54 17.66 22.99
C CYS A 751 17.58 18.64 21.81
N HIS A 752 18.01 19.88 22.06
CA HIS A 752 18.24 20.90 21.02
C HIS A 752 19.68 20.85 20.51
N ILE A 753 19.86 20.84 19.19
CA ILE A 753 21.18 20.61 18.56
C ILE A 753 21.81 21.88 17.98
N VAL A 754 20.97 22.81 17.50
CA VAL A 754 21.31 24.08 16.83
C VAL A 754 20.52 25.21 17.47
#